data_AF-A0A553I8L5-F1
#
_entry.id   AF-A0A553I8L5-F1
#
_cell.length_a   1.000
_cell.length_b   1.000
_cell.length_c   1.000
_cell.angle_alpha   90.00
_cell.angle_beta   90.00
_cell.angle_gamma   90.00
#
_symmetry.space_group_name_H-M   'P 1'
#
loop_
_entity.id
_entity.type
_entity.pdbx_description
1 polymer ?
#
loop_
_entity_poly.entity_id
_entity_poly.type
_entity_poly.pdbx_seq_one_letter_code
_entity_poly.pdbx_strand_id
1 'polypeptide(L)'
;MARAGPLSPWAQRFGHDQDGRNAFVDDVVHHSGFAPSLPSLHPKYYADKPPVDNARTASGLDYLFASEAFQNYYLKGSYSWMVGPLMRYVRFSERTGLISGGHRAADNDPVDPGNAAALMPLINPPDSTDSANPVNLAGKAAAENQEETLEDLALKIFHSERVQVDESKWFGFLRKDRWLDWDRPQTLFDGGNWSVDNPKVWEILSISIELLDRVVKALVADKHVMLEAVLYGAYINWEDAYHTPPPFKGAHLLLSLEHIRMLCNARQAPCVHGFIALFTPGHYAARLEHLLREQTWTFVEDFLGSGTWGVTLGQLGDLIGIDVGPIRTLMAGNITIAERCMLQFSLMTTMLHEMIHALNRSRKVDQTWPAYLPPISFLNHPETSEPLLNDDAAVEMGFAAEQRIFGGQLVLGPMYCDDLPFGAYISDWPSPFEGSPDKDIVADHWAFQPGRIMHITRLPALFTSKILSAEFWDDATIARKSANHFHCDRLFVSDTISAGRDSDMVYSAARLHPNAGVMPKAGELEMIADWLHRKWDWEQRRAGWFEQSWQEWRRTPWSDVRSRQRIIKFGRKFGRRNRIECEWIALTLLGAVECCETRDIYIQNLPPYKEDNKWVFHAMGLLMLAALPIRNYAIESDENINRTWRFISREGTAERLKGVKESYHSHRIDERRIPASVLHDPLGRPGPVEADNFYQEDYLDVLGRLVNYLARNDVAVSHPWLQQIMNTAHDLRRQRRDVSRSKLSWAEWRFTIPTYDTSLSRFQYGRWTVQA
;
A
#
# COMPACT_ATOMS: atom_id res chain seq x y z
N MET A 1 -32.21 2.41 -2.34
CA MET A 1 -30.78 2.65 -2.07
C MET A 1 -30.69 3.87 -1.18
N ALA A 2 -30.07 3.76 0.00
CA ALA A 2 -29.76 4.96 0.80
C ALA A 2 -28.82 5.85 -0.02
N ARG A 3 -29.10 7.16 -0.08
CA ARG A 3 -28.17 8.11 -0.72
C ARG A 3 -26.84 8.01 0.02
N ALA A 4 -25.74 7.83 -0.72
CA ALA A 4 -24.41 7.90 -0.13
C ALA A 4 -24.27 9.26 0.60
N GLY A 5 -23.74 9.22 1.81
CA GLY A 5 -23.49 10.43 2.59
C GLY A 5 -22.45 11.32 1.89
N PRO A 6 -22.36 12.62 2.24
CA PRO A 6 -21.30 13.48 1.71
C PRO A 6 -19.90 12.92 2.07
N LEU A 7 -18.92 13.14 1.20
CA LEU A 7 -17.51 12.83 1.50
C LEU A 7 -16.92 13.92 2.40
N SER A 8 -16.10 13.55 3.39
CA SER A 8 -15.30 14.51 4.16
C SER A 8 -14.25 15.19 3.26
N PRO A 9 -13.70 16.36 3.62
CA PRO A 9 -12.66 17.01 2.81
C PRO A 9 -11.45 16.12 2.52
N TRP A 10 -11.07 15.28 3.48
CA TRP A 10 -10.01 14.28 3.30
C TRP A 10 -10.44 13.14 2.38
N ALA A 11 -11.70 12.70 2.43
CA ALA A 11 -12.25 11.69 1.51
C ALA A 11 -12.45 12.22 0.09
N GLN A 12 -12.76 13.51 -0.06
CA GLN A 12 -12.84 14.17 -1.36
C GLN A 12 -11.47 14.22 -2.04
N ARG A 13 -10.40 14.44 -1.26
CA ARG A 13 -9.02 14.50 -1.77
C ARG A 13 -8.42 13.12 -1.99
N PHE A 14 -8.35 12.28 -0.96
CA PHE A 14 -7.62 11.01 -0.97
C PHE A 14 -8.49 9.80 -1.32
N GLY A 15 -9.73 10.03 -1.75
CA GLY A 15 -10.72 8.98 -1.92
C GLY A 15 -11.20 8.39 -0.59
N HIS A 16 -12.05 7.39 -0.69
CA HIS A 16 -12.53 6.62 0.45
C HIS A 16 -12.74 5.18 0.04
N ASP A 17 -12.52 4.26 0.99
CA ASP A 17 -12.84 2.87 0.77
C ASP A 17 -14.37 2.69 0.71
N GLN A 18 -14.88 2.44 -0.50
CA GLN A 18 -16.29 2.14 -0.76
C GLN A 18 -16.76 0.86 -0.07
N ASP A 19 -15.83 -0.04 0.25
CA ASP A 19 -16.07 -1.27 1.01
C ASP A 19 -16.07 -1.05 2.53
N GLY A 20 -15.74 0.15 2.99
CA GLY A 20 -16.13 0.61 4.32
C GLY A 20 -15.19 0.32 5.47
N ARG A 21 -13.89 0.17 5.20
CA ARG A 21 -12.89 0.19 6.27
C ARG A 21 -12.73 1.55 6.95
N ASN A 22 -13.29 2.64 6.44
CA ASN A 22 -12.90 3.99 6.86
C ASN A 22 -13.92 4.78 7.70
N ALA A 23 -15.02 4.18 8.15
CA ALA A 23 -15.94 4.87 9.06
C ALA A 23 -15.46 4.67 10.51
N PHE A 24 -14.75 5.65 11.06
CA PHE A 24 -14.37 5.62 12.48
C PHE A 24 -15.55 5.92 13.42
N VAL A 25 -16.66 6.44 12.90
CA VAL A 25 -17.77 6.95 13.69
C VAL A 25 -19.09 6.70 12.94
N ASP A 26 -20.18 6.64 13.70
CA ASP A 26 -21.56 6.80 13.25
C ASP A 26 -21.81 8.24 12.78
N ASP A 27 -21.07 8.65 11.74
CA ASP A 27 -21.26 9.94 11.06
C ASP A 27 -21.89 9.70 9.69
N VAL A 28 -22.75 10.62 9.27
CA VAL A 28 -23.38 10.63 7.95
C VAL A 28 -22.36 10.93 6.84
N VAL A 29 -21.09 11.16 7.19
CA VAL A 29 -20.00 11.52 6.29
C VAL A 29 -19.10 10.31 6.00
N HIS A 30 -18.67 10.15 4.74
CA HIS A 30 -17.66 9.14 4.38
C HIS A 30 -16.24 9.72 4.55
N HIS A 31 -15.36 9.01 5.27
CA HIS A 31 -14.00 9.47 5.57
C HIS A 31 -12.95 8.66 4.79
N SER A 32 -11.76 9.25 4.59
CA SER A 32 -10.63 8.60 3.92
C SER A 32 -9.87 7.61 4.80
N GLY A 33 -10.02 7.69 6.12
CA GLY A 33 -9.14 6.99 7.05
C GLY A 33 -8.04 7.88 7.66
N PHE A 34 -7.63 8.98 7.00
CA PHE A 34 -6.44 9.75 7.40
C PHE A 34 -6.70 11.11 8.00
N ALA A 35 -7.96 11.55 8.02
CA ALA A 35 -8.31 12.83 8.62
C ALA A 35 -7.89 12.81 10.10
N PRO A 36 -6.82 13.54 10.50
CA PRO A 36 -6.48 13.60 11.91
C PRO A 36 -7.58 14.39 12.61
N SER A 37 -8.00 13.90 13.77
CA SER A 37 -9.06 14.57 14.53
C SER A 37 -8.52 15.68 15.42
N LEU A 38 -7.43 15.40 16.14
CA LEU A 38 -6.86 16.30 17.13
C LEU A 38 -5.33 16.29 17.03
N PRO A 39 -4.73 17.33 16.42
CA PRO A 39 -5.37 18.47 15.79
C PRO A 39 -5.89 18.15 14.39
N SER A 40 -6.99 18.80 14.02
CA SER A 40 -7.48 18.81 12.65
C SER A 40 -6.45 19.43 11.71
N LEU A 41 -6.21 18.80 10.56
CA LEU A 41 -5.31 19.30 9.51
C LEU A 41 -6.11 19.52 8.22
N HIS A 42 -5.71 20.53 7.44
CA HIS A 42 -6.24 20.73 6.11
C HIS A 42 -5.78 19.60 5.17
N PRO A 43 -6.65 19.02 4.33
CA PRO A 43 -6.27 17.91 3.45
C PRO A 43 -5.21 18.27 2.40
N LYS A 44 -5.13 19.54 1.94
CA LYS A 44 -4.02 20.06 1.10
C LYS A 44 -2.86 20.61 1.90
N TYR A 45 -3.15 21.34 2.98
CA TYR A 45 -2.21 22.23 3.66
C TYR A 45 -1.78 21.66 5.01
N TYR A 46 -1.48 20.36 5.05
CA TYR A 46 -1.12 19.68 6.30
C TYR A 46 0.30 20.04 6.80
N ALA A 47 1.06 20.85 6.05
CA ALA A 47 2.30 21.47 6.53
C ALA A 47 2.06 22.82 7.25
N ASP A 48 0.81 23.27 7.41
CA ASP A 48 0.46 24.42 8.27
C ASP A 48 0.32 24.05 9.74
N LYS A 49 0.61 25.02 10.61
CA LYS A 49 0.51 24.82 12.06
C LYS A 49 -0.93 24.43 12.41
N PRO A 50 -1.16 23.35 13.16
CA PRO A 50 -2.51 22.91 13.43
C PRO A 50 -3.20 23.90 14.37
N PRO A 51 -4.52 24.12 14.23
CA PRO A 51 -5.29 24.91 15.19
C PRO A 51 -5.16 24.32 16.60
N VAL A 52 -5.29 25.16 17.62
CA VAL A 52 -5.36 24.72 19.02
C VAL A 52 -6.78 24.27 19.27
N ASP A 53 -6.97 22.97 19.51
CA ASP A 53 -8.27 22.41 19.84
C ASP A 53 -8.27 21.94 21.31
N ASN A 54 -9.34 22.31 22.02
CA ASN A 54 -9.47 22.18 23.47
C ASN A 54 -10.58 21.20 23.88
N ALA A 55 -11.42 20.72 22.95
CA ALA A 55 -12.57 19.90 23.30
C ALA A 55 -12.21 18.41 23.46
N ARG A 56 -12.21 17.92 24.70
CA ARG A 56 -11.98 16.50 25.05
C ARG A 56 -13.28 15.84 25.48
N THR A 57 -14.19 15.61 24.54
CA THR A 57 -15.38 14.78 24.78
C THR A 57 -14.99 13.30 24.71
N ALA A 58 -15.78 12.41 25.31
CA ALA A 58 -15.57 10.97 25.20
C ALA A 58 -15.53 10.53 23.72
N SER A 59 -16.51 10.94 22.91
CA SER A 59 -16.51 10.68 21.46
C SER A 59 -15.28 11.26 20.75
N GLY A 60 -14.81 12.44 21.17
CA GLY A 60 -13.59 13.06 20.63
C GLY A 60 -12.33 12.25 20.93
N LEU A 61 -12.22 11.66 22.12
CA LEU A 61 -11.12 10.76 22.50
C LEU A 61 -11.16 9.47 21.69
N ASP A 62 -12.33 8.84 21.55
CA ASP A 62 -12.46 7.63 20.73
C ASP A 62 -12.06 7.88 19.28
N TYR A 63 -12.53 8.99 18.70
CA TYR A 63 -12.19 9.36 17.33
C TYR A 63 -10.69 9.64 17.17
N LEU A 64 -10.05 10.34 18.13
CA LEU A 64 -8.60 10.54 18.16
C LEU A 64 -7.84 9.21 18.19
N PHE A 65 -8.12 8.38 19.16
CA PHE A 65 -7.40 7.14 19.37
C PHE A 65 -7.63 6.12 18.25
N ALA A 66 -8.86 6.03 17.74
CA ALA A 66 -9.17 5.18 16.60
C ALA A 66 -8.46 5.66 15.32
N SER A 67 -8.45 6.98 15.06
CA SER A 67 -7.78 7.55 13.90
C SER A 67 -6.25 7.41 13.97
N GLU A 68 -5.64 7.59 15.14
CA GLU A 68 -4.19 7.39 15.34
C GLU A 68 -3.81 5.90 15.24
N ALA A 69 -4.62 4.98 15.80
CA ALA A 69 -4.38 3.55 15.63
C ALA A 69 -4.48 3.11 14.15
N PHE A 70 -5.42 3.70 13.41
CA PHE A 70 -5.52 3.49 11.98
C PHE A 70 -4.31 4.03 11.22
N GLN A 71 -3.93 5.28 11.47
CA GLN A 71 -2.75 5.89 10.84
C GLN A 71 -1.49 5.08 11.15
N ASN A 72 -1.31 4.67 12.41
CA ASN A 72 -0.20 3.81 12.81
C ASN A 72 -0.18 2.51 12.01
N TYR A 73 -1.32 1.86 11.82
CA TYR A 73 -1.38 0.62 11.05
C TYR A 73 -1.14 0.83 9.55
N TYR A 74 -1.87 1.75 8.92
CA TYR A 74 -1.87 1.92 7.46
C TYR A 74 -0.69 2.74 6.94
N LEU A 75 -0.12 3.61 7.76
CA LEU A 75 1.11 4.36 7.45
C LEU A 75 2.34 3.75 8.13
N LYS A 76 2.23 2.50 8.62
CA LYS A 76 3.28 1.72 9.27
C LYS A 76 4.08 2.50 10.33
N GLY A 77 3.41 3.19 11.25
CA GLY A 77 4.03 3.94 12.35
C GLY A 77 4.18 5.44 12.12
N SER A 78 3.59 5.98 11.06
CA SER A 78 3.50 7.42 10.81
C SER A 78 2.15 7.97 11.27
N TYR A 79 2.16 9.24 11.67
CA TYR A 79 0.95 10.01 11.99
C TYR A 79 0.86 11.22 11.06
N SER A 80 -0.33 11.78 10.85
CA SER A 80 -0.54 12.87 9.90
C SER A 80 0.33 14.11 10.18
N TRP A 81 0.69 14.39 11.44
CA TRP A 81 1.58 15.50 11.77
C TRP A 81 3.01 15.32 11.23
N MET A 82 3.46 14.08 11.05
CA MET A 82 4.78 13.73 10.54
C MET A 82 4.89 13.99 9.04
N VAL A 83 3.78 13.92 8.30
CA VAL A 83 3.76 14.04 6.83
C VAL A 83 4.06 15.47 6.38
N GLY A 84 3.61 16.48 7.14
CA GLY A 84 3.84 17.89 6.83
C GLY A 84 5.31 18.24 6.62
N PRO A 85 6.20 18.05 7.61
CA PRO A 85 7.63 18.30 7.45
C PRO A 85 8.28 17.54 6.28
N LEU A 86 7.90 16.29 6.06
CA LEU A 86 8.47 15.44 4.99
C LEU A 86 8.12 15.92 3.58
N MET A 87 6.98 16.60 3.42
CA MET A 87 6.48 17.09 2.14
C MET A 87 6.63 18.61 1.98
N ARG A 88 7.15 19.31 3.00
CA ARG A 88 7.17 20.77 3.03
C ARG A 88 8.14 21.38 2.02
N TYR A 89 9.21 20.67 1.70
CA TYR A 89 10.30 21.21 0.90
C TYR A 89 10.61 20.34 -0.31
N VAL A 90 10.90 20.99 -1.42
CA VAL A 90 11.53 20.38 -2.59
C VAL A 90 12.74 21.21 -2.98
N ARG A 91 13.66 20.57 -3.69
CA ARG A 91 14.88 21.18 -4.19
C ARG A 91 15.31 20.48 -5.47
N PHE A 92 15.52 21.27 -6.53
CA PHE A 92 15.97 20.78 -7.83
C PHE A 92 17.42 21.15 -8.12
N SER A 93 17.84 22.36 -7.73
CA SER A 93 19.22 22.81 -7.89
C SER A 93 19.75 23.64 -6.72
N GLU A 94 21.07 23.84 -6.69
CA GLU A 94 21.72 24.88 -5.89
C GLU A 94 21.24 26.28 -6.29
N ARG A 95 20.92 26.47 -7.58
CA ARG A 95 20.55 27.77 -8.15
C ARG A 95 19.25 28.33 -7.57
N THR A 96 18.18 27.54 -7.53
CA THR A 96 16.90 27.98 -6.94
C THR A 96 16.84 27.73 -5.44
N GLY A 97 17.73 26.89 -4.91
CA GLY A 97 17.74 26.52 -3.51
C GLY A 97 16.48 25.77 -3.09
N LEU A 98 16.13 25.90 -1.81
CA LEU A 98 14.99 25.26 -1.17
C LEU A 98 13.70 26.02 -1.48
N ILE A 99 12.70 25.34 -2.03
CA ILE A 99 11.38 25.92 -2.30
C ILE A 99 10.26 25.14 -1.60
N SER A 100 9.07 25.74 -1.53
CA SER A 100 7.90 25.09 -0.93
C SER A 100 7.42 23.91 -1.77
N GLY A 101 7.01 22.84 -1.09
CA GLY A 101 6.40 21.66 -1.71
C GLY A 101 4.91 21.85 -2.06
N GLY A 102 4.27 22.97 -1.69
CA GLY A 102 2.86 23.27 -1.99
C GLY A 102 1.84 22.86 -0.90
N HIS A 103 2.31 22.56 0.31
CA HIS A 103 1.49 22.08 1.43
C HIS A 103 1.21 23.12 2.51
N ARG A 104 1.34 24.42 2.20
CA ARG A 104 0.97 25.53 3.08
C ARG A 104 -0.07 26.42 2.41
N ALA A 105 -1.00 26.95 3.18
CA ALA A 105 -1.97 27.91 2.66
C ALA A 105 -1.29 29.13 2.03
N ALA A 106 -0.18 29.56 2.65
CA ALA A 106 0.66 30.65 2.17
C ALA A 106 1.29 30.40 0.79
N ASP A 107 1.30 29.16 0.28
CA ASP A 107 1.77 28.87 -1.08
C ASP A 107 0.82 29.45 -2.16
N ASN A 108 -0.41 29.82 -1.78
CA ASN A 108 -1.35 30.52 -2.66
C ASN A 108 -1.29 32.05 -2.49
N ASP A 109 -0.42 32.56 -1.62
CA ASP A 109 -0.26 34.01 -1.48
C ASP A 109 0.43 34.57 -2.75
N PRO A 110 0.10 35.81 -3.15
CA PRO A 110 0.78 36.50 -4.24
C PRO A 110 2.29 36.59 -4.03
N VAL A 111 3.07 36.40 -5.09
CA VAL A 111 4.52 36.57 -5.02
C VAL A 111 4.85 38.05 -4.82
N ASP A 112 5.64 38.36 -3.78
CA ASP A 112 6.23 39.69 -3.63
C ASP A 112 7.09 40.02 -4.87
N PRO A 113 6.81 41.13 -5.59
CA PRO A 113 7.57 41.52 -6.79
C PRO A 113 9.09 41.55 -6.59
N GLY A 114 9.56 41.88 -5.38
CA GLY A 114 11.00 41.87 -5.05
C GLY A 114 11.61 40.47 -5.04
N ASN A 115 10.86 39.46 -4.58
CA ASN A 115 11.27 38.06 -4.56
C ASN A 115 11.13 37.40 -5.95
N ALA A 116 10.06 37.74 -6.70
CA ALA A 116 9.91 37.32 -8.08
C ALA A 116 11.08 37.79 -8.95
N ALA A 117 11.50 39.05 -8.79
CA ALA A 117 12.61 39.63 -9.56
C ALA A 117 13.97 38.96 -9.26
N ALA A 118 14.16 38.37 -8.07
CA ALA A 118 15.36 37.62 -7.73
C ALA A 118 15.37 36.20 -8.34
N LEU A 119 14.19 35.59 -8.52
CA LEU A 119 14.03 34.21 -9.03
C LEU A 119 13.84 34.14 -10.56
N MET A 120 13.21 35.15 -11.17
CA MET A 120 12.92 35.19 -12.62
C MET A 120 14.15 35.12 -13.55
N PRO A 121 15.29 35.78 -13.26
CA PRO A 121 16.52 35.64 -14.06
C PRO A 121 17.12 34.22 -14.00
N LEU A 122 16.75 33.41 -13.01
CA LEU A 122 17.21 32.02 -12.86
C LEU A 122 16.35 31.05 -13.68
N ILE A 123 15.08 31.39 -13.91
CA ILE A 123 14.12 30.58 -14.67
C ILE A 123 14.34 30.74 -16.19
N ASN A 124 14.79 31.92 -16.64
CA ASN A 124 15.08 32.22 -18.04
C ASN A 124 16.60 32.38 -18.26
N PRO A 125 17.36 31.33 -18.62
CA PRO A 125 18.77 31.48 -18.96
C PRO A 125 18.93 32.38 -20.19
N PRO A 126 19.97 33.24 -20.24
CA PRO A 126 20.16 34.24 -21.30
C PRO A 126 20.45 33.66 -22.70
N ASP A 127 20.60 32.35 -22.86
CA ASP A 127 21.01 31.69 -24.11
C ASP A 127 19.91 30.92 -24.87
N SER A 128 18.63 30.99 -24.48
CA SER A 128 17.56 30.33 -25.25
C SER A 128 17.23 31.10 -26.54
N THR A 129 18.08 30.96 -27.56
CA THR A 129 17.82 31.41 -28.94
C THR A 129 17.21 30.32 -29.82
N ASP A 130 16.82 29.17 -29.26
CA ASP A 130 16.16 28.10 -30.02
C ASP A 130 14.68 28.41 -30.26
N SER A 131 14.43 29.00 -31.43
CA SER A 131 13.13 29.24 -32.03
C SER A 131 12.53 27.93 -32.60
N ALA A 132 12.09 26.99 -31.75
CA ALA A 132 11.36 25.81 -32.25
C ALA A 132 10.51 25.07 -31.20
N ASN A 133 9.58 25.77 -30.53
CA ASN A 133 8.23 25.28 -30.17
C ASN A 133 7.55 26.26 -29.20
N PRO A 134 6.82 27.26 -29.70
CA PRO A 134 5.88 27.98 -28.85
C PRO A 134 4.65 27.08 -28.69
N VAL A 135 4.61 26.31 -27.60
CA VAL A 135 3.30 25.91 -27.07
C VAL A 135 2.53 27.18 -26.84
N ASN A 136 1.37 27.27 -27.48
CA ASN A 136 0.55 28.44 -27.65
C ASN A 136 -0.09 28.89 -26.31
N LEU A 137 0.75 29.39 -25.39
CA LEU A 137 0.37 30.09 -24.16
C LEU A 137 0.14 31.59 -24.39
N ALA A 138 0.42 32.09 -25.60
CA ALA A 138 0.29 33.50 -25.95
C ALA A 138 -1.13 33.93 -26.42
N GLY A 139 -2.06 32.98 -26.60
CA GLY A 139 -3.41 33.26 -27.12
C GLY A 139 -4.44 33.77 -26.10
N LYS A 140 -4.06 33.97 -24.83
CA LYS A 140 -4.95 34.45 -23.75
C LYS A 140 -4.35 35.54 -22.85
N ALA A 141 -3.29 36.21 -23.31
CA ALA A 141 -2.64 37.30 -22.57
C ALA A 141 -3.42 38.65 -22.59
N ALA A 142 -4.74 38.61 -22.76
CA ALA A 142 -5.60 39.78 -22.79
C ALA A 142 -6.94 39.54 -22.09
N ALA A 143 -6.91 38.94 -20.88
CA ALA A 143 -7.93 39.09 -19.85
C ALA A 143 -7.42 38.49 -18.53
N GLU A 144 -7.44 39.29 -17.47
CA GLU A 144 -7.11 38.99 -16.06
C GLU A 144 -5.64 39.15 -15.65
N ASN A 145 -5.35 40.27 -14.97
CA ASN A 145 -4.20 40.43 -14.08
C ASN A 145 -4.36 39.47 -12.89
N GLN A 146 -4.12 38.18 -13.07
CA GLN A 146 -3.94 37.26 -11.93
C GLN A 146 -2.52 37.46 -11.39
N GLU A 147 -2.43 37.87 -10.13
CA GLU A 147 -1.17 37.89 -9.40
C GLU A 147 -0.61 36.46 -9.35
N GLU A 148 0.62 36.28 -9.81
CA GLU A 148 1.32 34.99 -9.77
C GLU A 148 1.48 34.54 -8.30
N THR A 149 1.17 33.28 -8.00
CA THR A 149 1.31 32.69 -6.65
C THR A 149 2.65 32.01 -6.45
N LEU A 150 3.01 31.70 -5.19
CA LEU A 150 4.22 30.92 -4.90
C LEU A 150 4.14 29.49 -5.47
N GLU A 151 2.95 28.88 -5.51
CA GLU A 151 2.72 27.58 -6.15
C GLU A 151 2.97 27.63 -7.66
N ASP A 152 2.53 28.70 -8.34
CA ASP A 152 2.79 28.91 -9.77
C ASP A 152 4.29 29.05 -10.07
N LEU A 153 4.99 29.84 -9.26
CA LEU A 153 6.44 30.03 -9.38
C LEU A 153 7.20 28.72 -9.17
N ALA A 154 6.82 27.96 -8.14
CA ALA A 154 7.42 26.67 -7.84
C ALA A 154 7.14 25.65 -8.96
N LEU A 155 5.97 25.72 -9.62
CA LEU A 155 5.66 24.88 -10.78
C LEU A 155 6.52 25.27 -11.99
N LYS A 156 6.78 26.56 -12.24
CA LYS A 156 7.72 27.01 -13.28
C LYS A 156 9.14 26.49 -13.02
N ILE A 157 9.61 26.53 -11.77
CA ILE A 157 10.90 25.95 -11.37
C ILE A 157 10.91 24.43 -11.61
N PHE A 158 9.85 23.72 -11.22
CA PHE A 158 9.73 22.29 -11.48
C PHE A 158 9.90 21.99 -12.98
N HIS A 159 9.20 22.71 -13.86
CA HIS A 159 9.30 22.45 -15.29
C HIS A 159 10.67 22.80 -15.89
N SER A 160 11.34 23.85 -15.39
CA SER A 160 12.63 24.30 -15.92
C SER A 160 13.82 23.50 -15.40
N GLU A 161 13.76 22.98 -14.16
CA GLU A 161 14.92 22.34 -13.50
C GLU A 161 14.81 20.82 -13.36
N ARG A 162 13.63 20.24 -13.59
CA ARG A 162 13.51 18.79 -13.69
C ARG A 162 14.27 18.25 -14.91
N VAL A 163 14.49 16.94 -14.92
CA VAL A 163 15.00 16.21 -16.09
C VAL A 163 14.21 16.56 -17.35
N GLN A 164 14.95 16.89 -18.41
CA GLN A 164 14.36 17.14 -19.72
C GLN A 164 14.31 15.83 -20.51
N VAL A 165 13.21 15.63 -21.21
CA VAL A 165 12.95 14.42 -21.99
C VAL A 165 13.79 14.46 -23.27
N ASP A 166 14.59 13.41 -23.47
CA ASP A 166 15.32 13.20 -24.73
C ASP A 166 15.09 11.77 -25.23
N GLU A 167 13.97 11.59 -25.95
CA GLU A 167 13.54 10.29 -26.47
C GLU A 167 14.58 9.65 -27.40
N SER A 168 15.45 10.45 -28.02
CA SER A 168 16.50 9.97 -28.93
C SER A 168 17.59 9.17 -28.22
N LYS A 169 17.74 9.39 -26.91
CA LYS A 169 18.73 8.72 -26.07
C LYS A 169 18.18 7.48 -25.38
N TRP A 170 16.87 7.28 -25.37
CA TRP A 170 16.27 6.17 -24.63
C TRP A 170 16.71 4.81 -25.17
N PHE A 171 16.78 3.83 -24.28
CA PHE A 171 16.83 2.43 -24.70
C PHE A 171 15.64 2.10 -25.63
N GLY A 172 15.88 1.24 -26.63
CA GLY A 172 14.94 0.91 -27.69
C GLY A 172 13.62 0.31 -27.21
N PHE A 173 13.64 -0.34 -26.04
CA PHE A 173 12.45 -0.92 -25.40
C PHE A 173 11.61 0.08 -24.59
N LEU A 174 12.09 1.31 -24.36
CA LEU A 174 11.36 2.38 -23.67
C LEU A 174 10.67 3.37 -24.63
N ARG A 175 11.02 3.30 -25.91
CA ARG A 175 10.55 4.24 -26.93
C ARG A 175 9.04 4.16 -27.15
N LYS A 176 8.49 5.27 -27.64
CA LYS A 176 7.07 5.46 -27.90
C LYS A 176 6.45 4.39 -28.83
N ASP A 177 7.21 3.87 -29.79
CA ASP A 177 6.79 2.80 -30.71
C ASP A 177 6.54 1.44 -30.02
N ARG A 178 6.96 1.30 -28.75
CA ARG A 178 6.76 0.09 -27.93
C ARG A 178 5.49 0.13 -27.10
N TRP A 179 4.70 1.20 -27.19
CA TRP A 179 3.46 1.36 -26.43
C TRP A 179 2.23 0.98 -27.24
N LEU A 180 1.33 0.23 -26.62
CA LEU A 180 0.03 -0.16 -27.14
C LEU A 180 -1.06 0.73 -26.54
N ASP A 181 -1.93 1.21 -27.41
CA ASP A 181 -3.07 2.04 -27.02
C ASP A 181 -4.20 1.16 -26.47
N TRP A 182 -4.93 1.70 -25.49
CA TRP A 182 -6.00 0.98 -24.83
C TRP A 182 -7.37 1.32 -25.42
N ASP A 183 -8.06 0.32 -25.97
CA ASP A 183 -9.33 0.46 -26.74
C ASP A 183 -10.58 0.56 -25.87
N ARG A 184 -10.46 0.97 -24.60
CA ARG A 184 -11.66 1.19 -23.78
C ARG A 184 -12.20 2.59 -24.02
N PRO A 185 -13.51 2.75 -24.30
CA PRO A 185 -14.19 4.04 -24.30
C PRO A 185 -14.34 4.51 -22.85
N GLN A 186 -13.23 4.83 -22.22
CA GLN A 186 -13.21 5.70 -21.07
C GLN A 186 -12.71 7.04 -21.55
N THR A 187 -13.59 8.01 -21.50
CA THR A 187 -13.24 9.40 -21.70
C THR A 187 -12.20 9.76 -20.63
N LEU A 188 -10.99 10.14 -21.06
CA LEU A 188 -10.16 11.07 -20.29
C LEU A 188 -11.04 12.25 -19.82
N PHE A 189 -10.57 13.07 -18.88
CA PHE A 189 -11.33 14.24 -18.42
C PHE A 189 -11.90 15.12 -19.57
N ASP A 190 -11.31 15.03 -20.78
CA ASP A 190 -11.73 15.71 -22.00
C ASP A 190 -12.20 14.80 -23.16
N GLY A 191 -12.52 13.52 -22.93
CA GLY A 191 -13.12 12.65 -23.96
C GLY A 191 -12.16 11.84 -24.86
N GLY A 192 -10.86 11.82 -24.60
CA GLY A 192 -9.87 11.05 -25.37
C GLY A 192 -9.60 9.64 -24.84
N ASN A 193 -8.97 8.79 -25.66
CA ASN A 193 -8.50 7.44 -25.28
C ASN A 193 -7.14 7.49 -24.54
N TRP A 194 -6.86 6.45 -23.74
CA TRP A 194 -5.53 6.20 -23.17
C TRP A 194 -4.56 5.75 -24.26
N SER A 195 -3.79 6.72 -24.77
CA SER A 195 -2.84 6.55 -25.87
C SER A 195 -1.62 7.43 -25.60
N VAL A 196 -0.44 6.95 -25.98
CA VAL A 196 0.78 7.75 -25.94
C VAL A 196 0.79 8.85 -27.01
N ASP A 197 -0.12 8.83 -27.98
CA ASP A 197 -0.28 9.94 -28.93
C ASP A 197 -1.11 11.09 -28.36
N ASN A 198 -1.77 10.88 -27.21
CA ASN A 198 -2.37 11.98 -26.48
C ASN A 198 -1.25 12.83 -25.83
N PRO A 199 -1.09 14.11 -26.19
CA PRO A 199 0.00 14.94 -25.66
C PRO A 199 -0.05 15.09 -24.14
N LYS A 200 -1.25 15.12 -23.53
CA LYS A 200 -1.39 15.26 -22.07
C LYS A 200 -0.95 14.01 -21.32
N VAL A 201 -1.22 12.83 -21.89
CA VAL A 201 -0.75 11.55 -21.32
C VAL A 201 0.76 11.47 -21.48
N TRP A 202 1.26 11.75 -22.70
CA TRP A 202 2.68 11.65 -23.01
C TRP A 202 3.53 12.63 -22.20
N GLU A 203 3.11 13.89 -22.02
CA GLU A 203 3.81 14.90 -21.22
C GLU A 203 4.14 14.42 -19.79
N ILE A 204 3.21 13.66 -19.20
CA ILE A 204 3.38 13.10 -17.86
C ILE A 204 4.22 11.83 -17.90
N LEU A 205 3.86 10.90 -18.79
CA LEU A 205 4.46 9.57 -18.87
C LEU A 205 5.92 9.61 -19.34
N SER A 206 6.24 10.46 -20.31
CA SER A 206 7.59 10.58 -20.88
C SER A 206 8.62 11.00 -19.83
N ILE A 207 8.19 11.69 -18.77
CA ILE A 207 9.06 12.09 -17.66
C ILE A 207 9.40 10.90 -16.77
N SER A 208 8.41 10.05 -16.45
CA SER A 208 8.67 8.78 -15.74
C SER A 208 9.55 7.84 -16.57
N ILE A 209 9.36 7.79 -17.90
CA ILE A 209 10.21 7.01 -18.81
C ILE A 209 11.64 7.56 -18.85
N GLU A 210 11.82 8.88 -18.99
CA GLU A 210 13.13 9.53 -18.94
C GLU A 210 13.84 9.21 -17.62
N LEU A 211 13.10 9.25 -16.51
CA LEU A 211 13.64 8.92 -15.19
C LEU A 211 14.05 7.45 -15.09
N LEU A 212 13.23 6.53 -15.62
CA LEU A 212 13.55 5.10 -15.70
C LEU A 212 14.81 4.87 -16.53
N ASP A 213 14.90 5.49 -17.71
CA ASP A 213 16.07 5.39 -18.59
C ASP A 213 17.35 5.84 -17.89
N ARG A 214 17.32 6.98 -17.19
CA ARG A 214 18.45 7.50 -16.40
C ARG A 214 18.84 6.57 -15.26
N VAL A 215 17.86 6.05 -14.51
CA VAL A 215 18.08 5.06 -13.44
C VAL A 215 18.78 3.82 -14.02
N VAL A 216 18.25 3.25 -15.10
CA VAL A 216 18.81 2.05 -15.74
C VAL A 216 20.23 2.32 -16.27
N LYS A 217 20.46 3.46 -16.91
CA LYS A 217 21.81 3.87 -17.37
C LYS A 217 22.79 4.02 -16.21
N ALA A 218 22.36 4.57 -15.08
CA ALA A 218 23.17 4.61 -13.87
C ALA A 218 23.50 3.21 -13.33
N LEU A 219 22.53 2.29 -13.31
CA LEU A 219 22.78 0.91 -12.90
C LEU A 219 23.77 0.21 -13.86
N VAL A 220 23.69 0.48 -15.15
CA VAL A 220 24.63 -0.01 -16.17
C VAL A 220 26.03 0.57 -15.96
N ALA A 221 26.15 1.90 -15.81
CA ALA A 221 27.42 2.59 -15.62
C ALA A 221 28.12 2.12 -14.33
N ASP A 222 27.35 1.98 -13.25
CA ASP A 222 27.85 1.56 -11.94
C ASP A 222 28.04 0.06 -11.80
N LYS A 223 27.67 -0.73 -12.83
CA LYS A 223 27.59 -2.20 -12.82
C LYS A 223 26.92 -2.70 -11.54
N HIS A 224 25.73 -2.16 -11.27
CA HIS A 224 25.02 -2.38 -10.02
C HIS A 224 24.74 -3.87 -9.80
N VAL A 225 24.98 -4.35 -8.57
CA VAL A 225 24.91 -5.78 -8.21
C VAL A 225 23.57 -6.44 -8.57
N MET A 226 22.47 -5.71 -8.40
CA MET A 226 21.14 -6.20 -8.80
C MET A 226 21.05 -6.44 -10.31
N LEU A 227 21.49 -5.48 -11.11
CA LEU A 227 21.44 -5.59 -12.56
C LEU A 227 22.42 -6.66 -13.06
N GLU A 228 23.60 -6.78 -12.45
CA GLU A 228 24.53 -7.87 -12.72
C GLU A 228 23.89 -9.25 -12.45
N ALA A 229 23.23 -9.41 -11.30
CA ALA A 229 22.57 -10.67 -10.95
C ALA A 229 21.48 -11.01 -11.97
N VAL A 230 20.61 -10.06 -12.33
CA VAL A 230 19.52 -10.29 -13.30
C VAL A 230 20.04 -10.56 -14.72
N LEU A 231 21.11 -9.90 -15.16
CA LEU A 231 21.63 -10.10 -16.52
C LEU A 231 22.56 -11.32 -16.65
N TYR A 232 23.35 -11.62 -15.62
CA TYR A 232 24.49 -12.54 -15.70
C TYR A 232 24.66 -13.51 -14.52
N GLY A 233 23.84 -13.40 -13.47
CA GLY A 233 23.91 -14.30 -12.31
C GLY A 233 23.77 -15.78 -12.69
N ALA A 234 24.06 -16.71 -11.79
CA ALA A 234 23.84 -18.13 -12.06
C ALA A 234 22.40 -18.51 -11.71
N TYR A 235 21.69 -19.13 -12.64
CA TYR A 235 20.36 -19.69 -12.38
C TYR A 235 20.51 -21.18 -12.08
N ILE A 236 20.19 -21.60 -10.86
CA ILE A 236 20.39 -22.98 -10.40
C ILE A 236 19.18 -23.51 -9.64
N ASN A 237 19.03 -24.82 -9.55
CA ASN A 237 18.02 -25.40 -8.67
C ASN A 237 18.44 -25.22 -7.21
N TRP A 238 17.44 -25.15 -6.33
CA TRP A 238 17.69 -25.12 -4.89
C TRP A 238 18.59 -26.29 -4.43
N GLU A 239 18.29 -27.50 -4.90
CA GLU A 239 19.02 -28.74 -4.53
C GLU A 239 20.48 -28.74 -5.00
N ASP A 240 20.81 -28.00 -6.06
CA ASP A 240 22.19 -27.85 -6.54
C ASP A 240 23.00 -26.88 -5.66
N ALA A 241 22.31 -25.99 -4.96
CA ALA A 241 22.91 -24.99 -4.05
C ALA A 241 23.01 -25.51 -2.62
N TYR A 242 21.94 -26.15 -2.13
CA TYR A 242 21.74 -26.51 -0.74
C TYR A 242 21.45 -28.01 -0.59
N HIS A 243 21.93 -28.59 0.51
CA HIS A 243 21.67 -30.00 0.86
C HIS A 243 20.32 -30.20 1.59
N THR A 244 19.42 -29.22 1.52
CA THR A 244 18.09 -29.26 2.13
C THR A 244 17.02 -29.41 1.05
N PRO A 245 15.86 -30.03 1.38
CA PRO A 245 14.73 -30.06 0.45
C PRO A 245 14.34 -28.64 0.00
N PRO A 246 13.83 -28.48 -1.23
CA PRO A 246 13.36 -27.19 -1.70
C PRO A 246 12.19 -26.70 -0.84
N PRO A 247 12.14 -25.39 -0.51
CA PRO A 247 11.09 -24.83 0.35
C PRO A 247 9.69 -24.89 -0.27
N PHE A 248 9.60 -24.94 -1.60
CA PHE A 248 8.39 -25.12 -2.38
C PHE A 248 8.71 -25.82 -3.70
N LYS A 249 7.67 -26.33 -4.37
CA LYS A 249 7.84 -27.08 -5.62
C LYS A 249 8.40 -26.16 -6.72
N GLY A 250 9.54 -26.55 -7.31
CA GLY A 250 10.18 -25.75 -8.35
C GLY A 250 10.96 -24.56 -7.81
N ALA A 251 11.42 -24.59 -6.56
CA ALA A 251 12.28 -23.54 -6.04
C ALA A 251 13.61 -23.46 -6.82
N HIS A 252 13.87 -22.29 -7.37
CA HIS A 252 15.09 -21.94 -8.09
C HIS A 252 15.76 -20.73 -7.45
N LEU A 253 17.07 -20.62 -7.67
CA LEU A 253 17.89 -19.53 -7.16
C LEU A 253 18.50 -18.77 -8.33
N LEU A 254 18.46 -17.45 -8.23
CA LEU A 254 19.26 -16.56 -9.03
C LEU A 254 20.39 -16.03 -8.16
N LEU A 255 21.63 -16.46 -8.41
CA LEU A 255 22.77 -16.08 -7.59
C LEU A 255 23.58 -14.94 -8.23
N SER A 256 23.86 -13.90 -7.44
CA SER A 256 24.81 -12.85 -7.81
C SER A 256 26.24 -13.39 -7.88
N LEU A 257 27.14 -12.70 -8.59
CA LEU A 257 28.54 -13.12 -8.71
C LEU A 257 29.23 -13.25 -7.34
N GLU A 258 28.90 -12.37 -6.40
CA GLU A 258 29.37 -12.43 -5.02
C GLU A 258 28.95 -13.73 -4.33
N HIS A 259 27.67 -14.11 -4.43
CA HIS A 259 27.17 -15.34 -3.81
C HIS A 259 27.74 -16.59 -4.49
N ILE A 260 27.92 -16.58 -5.81
CA ILE A 260 28.61 -17.66 -6.52
C ILE A 260 30.03 -17.83 -6.00
N ARG A 261 30.78 -16.74 -5.81
CA ARG A 261 32.13 -16.78 -5.24
C ARG A 261 32.13 -17.35 -3.82
N MET A 262 31.17 -16.97 -2.98
CA MET A 262 31.03 -17.51 -1.63
C MET A 262 30.80 -19.04 -1.67
N LEU A 263 29.89 -19.52 -2.52
CA LEU A 263 29.62 -20.95 -2.66
C LEU A 263 30.83 -21.73 -3.21
N CYS A 264 31.50 -21.21 -4.23
CA CYS A 264 32.72 -21.81 -4.77
C CYS A 264 33.82 -21.91 -3.70
N ASN A 265 34.03 -20.85 -2.92
CA ASN A 265 35.00 -20.84 -1.82
C ASN A 265 34.63 -21.86 -0.73
N ALA A 266 33.36 -21.91 -0.32
CA ALA A 266 32.88 -22.88 0.66
C ALA A 266 33.07 -24.34 0.19
N ARG A 267 32.92 -24.58 -1.12
CA ARG A 267 33.12 -25.89 -1.76
C ARG A 267 34.57 -26.19 -2.14
N GLN A 268 35.50 -25.25 -1.91
CA GLN A 268 36.89 -25.33 -2.38
C GLN A 268 37.00 -25.62 -3.90
N ALA A 269 36.06 -25.07 -4.68
CA ALA A 269 35.95 -25.29 -6.11
C ALA A 269 36.35 -24.03 -6.91
N PRO A 270 36.90 -24.16 -8.14
CA PRO A 270 37.17 -23.01 -9.00
C PRO A 270 35.89 -22.24 -9.34
N CYS A 271 35.92 -20.90 -9.20
CA CYS A 271 34.80 -20.03 -9.57
C CYS A 271 34.85 -19.66 -11.06
N VAL A 272 34.17 -20.46 -11.90
CA VAL A 272 34.16 -20.29 -13.36
C VAL A 272 33.42 -19.04 -13.87
N HIS A 273 32.67 -18.35 -13.00
CA HIS A 273 31.90 -17.14 -13.34
C HIS A 273 32.70 -15.84 -13.20
N GLY A 274 33.99 -15.91 -12.82
CA GLY A 274 34.81 -14.74 -12.57
C GLY A 274 34.97 -13.78 -13.76
N PHE A 275 34.76 -14.26 -14.99
CA PHE A 275 34.86 -13.46 -16.22
C PHE A 275 33.80 -12.35 -16.30
N ILE A 276 32.65 -12.48 -15.63
CA ILE A 276 31.58 -11.46 -15.64
C ILE A 276 32.11 -10.11 -15.11
N ALA A 277 33.04 -10.13 -14.17
CA ALA A 277 33.66 -8.92 -13.63
C ALA A 277 34.43 -8.10 -14.69
N LEU A 278 34.82 -8.73 -15.81
CA LEU A 278 35.50 -8.10 -16.95
C LEU A 278 34.53 -7.40 -17.91
N PHE A 279 33.22 -7.61 -17.77
CA PHE A 279 32.25 -6.94 -18.60
C PHE A 279 32.23 -5.43 -18.32
N THR A 280 32.19 -4.68 -19.42
CA THR A 280 32.11 -3.22 -19.42
C THR A 280 30.64 -2.78 -19.39
N PRO A 281 30.34 -1.51 -19.03
CA PRO A 281 28.99 -0.98 -19.13
C PRO A 281 28.34 -1.19 -20.52
N GLY A 282 29.12 -1.13 -21.60
CA GLY A 282 28.63 -1.43 -22.94
C GLY A 282 28.08 -2.85 -23.11
N HIS A 283 28.68 -3.85 -22.45
CA HIS A 283 28.15 -5.21 -22.45
C HIS A 283 26.81 -5.29 -21.71
N TYR A 284 26.68 -4.62 -20.56
CA TYR A 284 25.43 -4.56 -19.79
C TYR A 284 24.31 -3.90 -20.62
N ALA A 285 24.58 -2.76 -21.25
CA ALA A 285 23.63 -2.08 -22.12
C ALA A 285 23.19 -2.98 -23.29
N ALA A 286 24.14 -3.62 -23.99
CA ALA A 286 23.84 -4.49 -25.12
C ALA A 286 23.02 -5.73 -24.70
N ARG A 287 23.34 -6.33 -23.55
CA ARG A 287 22.58 -7.47 -23.01
C ARG A 287 21.17 -7.08 -22.61
N LEU A 288 21.01 -5.91 -21.99
CA LEU A 288 19.72 -5.38 -21.59
C LEU A 288 18.83 -5.12 -22.80
N GLU A 289 19.34 -4.39 -23.81
CA GLU A 289 18.66 -4.16 -25.09
C GLU A 289 18.27 -5.49 -25.76
N HIS A 290 19.17 -6.46 -25.78
CA HIS A 290 18.88 -7.77 -26.34
C HIS A 290 17.73 -8.47 -25.62
N LEU A 291 17.74 -8.54 -24.29
CA LEU A 291 16.73 -9.26 -23.52
C LEU A 291 15.35 -8.57 -23.57
N LEU A 292 15.31 -7.24 -23.64
CA LEU A 292 14.06 -6.47 -23.70
C LEU A 292 13.67 -6.01 -25.10
N ARG A 293 14.34 -6.48 -26.17
CA ARG A 293 14.07 -6.05 -27.55
C ARG A 293 12.61 -6.24 -28.01
N GLU A 294 11.91 -7.18 -27.39
CA GLU A 294 10.50 -7.52 -27.67
C GLU A 294 9.52 -6.94 -26.63
N GLN A 295 10.02 -6.27 -25.59
CA GLN A 295 9.21 -5.71 -24.51
C GLN A 295 8.21 -4.69 -25.07
N THR A 296 6.96 -4.77 -24.62
CA THR A 296 5.90 -3.81 -24.96
C THR A 296 5.21 -3.27 -23.71
N TRP A 297 4.67 -2.06 -23.81
CA TRP A 297 4.01 -1.36 -22.70
C TRP A 297 2.56 -1.05 -23.05
N THR A 298 1.69 -0.95 -22.05
CA THR A 298 0.30 -0.52 -22.23
C THR A 298 -0.26 0.11 -20.95
N PHE A 299 -1.51 0.52 -21.02
CA PHE A 299 -2.29 1.06 -19.93
C PHE A 299 -3.24 0.00 -19.37
N VAL A 300 -3.38 -0.04 -18.05
CA VAL A 300 -4.39 -0.84 -17.34
C VAL A 300 -5.14 0.05 -16.35
N GLU A 301 -6.30 -0.40 -15.91
CA GLU A 301 -7.01 0.26 -14.82
C GLU A 301 -7.45 -0.77 -13.80
N ASP A 302 -7.09 -0.49 -12.55
CA ASP A 302 -7.62 -1.15 -11.37
C ASP A 302 -7.49 -2.67 -11.47
N PHE A 303 -6.35 -3.14 -12.00
CA PHE A 303 -6.14 -4.51 -12.47
C PHE A 303 -6.55 -5.57 -11.43
N LEU A 304 -6.43 -5.23 -10.13
CA LEU A 304 -6.75 -6.13 -9.02
C LEU A 304 -7.67 -5.54 -7.94
N GLY A 305 -8.18 -4.31 -8.06
CA GLY A 305 -8.91 -3.68 -6.94
C GLY A 305 -8.06 -3.51 -5.68
N SER A 306 -6.73 -3.62 -5.81
CA SER A 306 -5.77 -3.74 -4.70
C SER A 306 -4.70 -2.66 -4.70
N GLY A 307 -4.88 -1.58 -5.46
CA GLY A 307 -3.89 -0.51 -5.60
C GLY A 307 -2.56 -0.96 -6.19
N THR A 308 -2.57 -1.97 -7.06
CA THR A 308 -1.37 -2.39 -7.80
C THR A 308 -1.20 -1.49 -9.01
N TRP A 309 -0.05 -0.83 -9.12
CA TRP A 309 0.21 0.23 -10.10
C TRP A 309 0.79 -0.26 -11.43
N GLY A 310 1.13 -1.55 -11.51
CA GLY A 310 1.69 -2.17 -12.70
C GLY A 310 1.45 -3.67 -12.70
N VAL A 311 1.60 -4.30 -13.86
CA VAL A 311 1.59 -5.76 -13.98
C VAL A 311 2.34 -6.22 -15.23
N THR A 312 3.12 -7.28 -15.10
CA THR A 312 3.74 -7.99 -16.21
C THR A 312 2.84 -9.13 -16.69
N LEU A 313 2.19 -8.95 -17.84
CA LEU A 313 1.31 -9.90 -18.49
C LEU A 313 2.13 -10.85 -19.37
N GLY A 314 2.78 -11.76 -18.69
CA GLY A 314 3.72 -12.68 -19.28
C GLY A 314 3.19 -13.66 -20.33
N GLN A 315 1.90 -14.00 -20.29
CA GLN A 315 1.27 -14.85 -21.31
C GLN A 315 1.06 -14.10 -22.63
N LEU A 316 1.13 -12.76 -22.61
CA LEU A 316 0.96 -11.87 -23.77
C LEU A 316 2.28 -11.42 -24.38
N GLY A 317 3.34 -12.23 -24.25
CA GLY A 317 4.66 -11.91 -24.82
C GLY A 317 5.35 -10.76 -24.10
N ASP A 318 5.33 -10.78 -22.76
CA ASP A 318 5.97 -9.78 -21.91
C ASP A 318 5.40 -8.37 -22.11
N LEU A 319 4.07 -8.25 -22.04
CA LEU A 319 3.40 -6.95 -22.03
C LEU A 319 3.39 -6.39 -20.60
N ILE A 320 3.91 -5.19 -20.38
CA ILE A 320 3.79 -4.49 -19.09
C ILE A 320 2.61 -3.51 -19.14
N GLY A 321 1.62 -3.71 -18.29
CA GLY A 321 0.51 -2.78 -18.08
C GLY A 321 0.83 -1.82 -16.94
N ILE A 322 0.71 -0.52 -17.17
CA ILE A 322 0.85 0.53 -16.15
C ILE A 322 -0.51 1.09 -15.79
N ASP A 323 -0.80 1.20 -14.49
CA ASP A 323 -2.07 1.71 -14.02
C ASP A 323 -2.26 3.19 -14.36
N VAL A 324 -3.45 3.53 -14.85
CA VAL A 324 -3.78 4.88 -15.30
C VAL A 324 -4.08 5.86 -14.17
N GLY A 325 -4.35 5.39 -12.95
CA GLY A 325 -4.68 6.22 -11.79
C GLY A 325 -3.61 7.27 -11.46
N PRO A 326 -2.35 6.89 -11.22
CA PRO A 326 -1.28 7.84 -10.95
C PRO A 326 -1.09 8.85 -12.09
N ILE A 327 -1.23 8.40 -13.34
CA ILE A 327 -1.13 9.27 -14.53
C ILE A 327 -2.29 10.27 -14.56
N ARG A 328 -3.52 9.80 -14.34
CA ARG A 328 -4.73 10.62 -14.26
C ARG A 328 -4.58 11.72 -13.20
N THR A 329 -3.97 11.39 -12.07
CA THR A 329 -3.77 12.31 -10.95
C THR A 329 -2.72 13.37 -11.25
N LEU A 330 -1.61 12.98 -11.89
CA LEU A 330 -0.60 13.91 -12.39
C LEU A 330 -1.16 14.88 -13.44
N MET A 331 -2.12 14.43 -14.25
CA MET A 331 -2.82 15.23 -15.27
C MET A 331 -3.90 16.17 -14.69
N ALA A 332 -4.58 15.78 -13.61
CA ALA A 332 -5.71 16.53 -13.04
C ALA A 332 -5.31 17.90 -12.46
N GLY A 333 -4.02 18.13 -12.19
CA GLY A 333 -3.47 19.42 -11.77
C GLY A 333 -3.75 19.83 -10.32
N ASN A 334 -4.65 19.15 -9.60
CA ASN A 334 -4.98 19.44 -8.20
C ASN A 334 -4.04 18.74 -7.20
N ILE A 335 -2.73 18.73 -7.50
CA ILE A 335 -1.69 18.14 -6.66
C ILE A 335 -0.58 19.14 -6.42
N THR A 336 0.05 19.05 -5.26
CA THR A 336 1.19 19.90 -4.91
C THR A 336 2.44 19.44 -5.67
N ILE A 337 3.51 20.24 -5.65
CA ILE A 337 4.78 19.88 -6.29
C ILE A 337 5.44 18.71 -5.59
N ALA A 338 5.37 18.64 -4.26
CA ALA A 338 5.86 17.50 -3.50
C ALA A 338 5.12 16.21 -3.87
N GLU A 339 3.79 16.26 -4.00
CA GLU A 339 2.98 15.13 -4.46
C GLU A 339 3.33 14.73 -5.90
N ARG A 340 3.51 15.72 -6.80
CA ARG A 340 3.93 15.49 -8.18
C ARG A 340 5.28 14.78 -8.26
N CYS A 341 6.24 15.19 -7.44
CA CYS A 341 7.56 14.56 -7.39
C CYS A 341 7.47 13.10 -6.92
N MET A 342 6.71 12.86 -5.86
CA MET A 342 6.53 11.52 -5.30
C MET A 342 5.80 10.58 -6.26
N LEU A 343 4.77 11.06 -6.96
CA LEU A 343 4.02 10.27 -7.94
C LEU A 343 4.87 9.90 -9.15
N GLN A 344 5.63 10.85 -9.71
CA GLN A 344 6.55 10.56 -10.83
C GLN A 344 7.64 9.56 -10.42
N PHE A 345 8.21 9.70 -9.21
CA PHE A 345 9.18 8.74 -8.68
C PHE A 345 8.57 7.34 -8.48
N SER A 346 7.35 7.26 -7.96
CA SER A 346 6.65 5.98 -7.76
C SER A 346 6.24 5.31 -9.07
N LEU A 347 5.79 6.09 -10.05
CA LEU A 347 5.47 5.56 -11.38
C LEU A 347 6.73 4.98 -12.04
N MET A 348 7.86 5.69 -12.00
CA MET A 348 9.15 5.16 -12.44
C MET A 348 9.55 3.88 -11.70
N THR A 349 9.41 3.85 -10.37
CA THR A 349 9.75 2.68 -9.55
C THR A 349 8.89 1.47 -9.92
N THR A 350 7.60 1.69 -10.17
CA THR A 350 6.66 0.66 -10.66
C THR A 350 7.07 0.13 -12.03
N MET A 351 7.44 1.02 -12.96
CA MET A 351 7.91 0.60 -14.28
C MET A 351 9.22 -0.21 -14.18
N LEU A 352 10.14 0.18 -13.30
CA LEU A 352 11.36 -0.57 -13.03
C LEU A 352 11.03 -1.95 -12.45
N HIS A 353 10.13 -2.02 -11.47
CA HIS A 353 9.69 -3.26 -10.84
C HIS A 353 9.21 -4.27 -11.89
N GLU A 354 8.25 -3.86 -12.74
CA GLU A 354 7.70 -4.73 -13.79
C GLU A 354 8.75 -5.06 -14.87
N MET A 355 9.65 -4.13 -15.19
CA MET A 355 10.74 -4.39 -16.12
C MET A 355 11.68 -5.50 -15.61
N ILE A 356 11.90 -5.64 -14.31
CA ILE A 356 12.72 -6.72 -13.75
C ILE A 356 12.02 -8.08 -13.93
N HIS A 357 10.70 -8.15 -13.77
CA HIS A 357 9.92 -9.36 -14.05
C HIS A 357 10.06 -9.80 -15.50
N ALA A 358 9.91 -8.85 -16.44
CA ALA A 358 10.13 -9.09 -17.85
C ALA A 358 11.56 -9.54 -18.16
N LEU A 359 12.58 -8.90 -17.56
CA LEU A 359 13.98 -9.28 -17.74
C LEU A 359 14.26 -10.71 -17.30
N ASN A 360 13.77 -11.09 -16.12
CA ASN A 360 13.93 -12.44 -15.60
C ASN A 360 13.31 -13.46 -16.57
N ARG A 361 12.13 -13.19 -17.12
CA ARG A 361 11.49 -14.09 -18.06
C ARG A 361 12.20 -14.16 -19.41
N SER A 362 12.52 -13.01 -20.01
CA SER A 362 13.29 -12.95 -21.26
C SER A 362 14.59 -13.74 -21.17
N ARG A 363 15.25 -13.70 -20.01
CA ARG A 363 16.46 -14.47 -19.76
C ARG A 363 16.23 -15.98 -19.72
N LYS A 364 15.10 -16.46 -19.16
CA LYS A 364 14.77 -17.90 -19.12
C LYS A 364 14.64 -18.51 -20.53
N VAL A 365 14.20 -17.71 -21.50
CA VAL A 365 13.98 -18.14 -22.89
C VAL A 365 15.12 -17.74 -23.84
N ASP A 366 16.14 -17.04 -23.35
CA ASP A 366 17.23 -16.57 -24.19
C ASP A 366 18.23 -17.69 -24.52
N GLN A 367 18.26 -18.09 -25.79
CA GLN A 367 19.14 -19.13 -26.32
C GLN A 367 20.45 -18.56 -26.92
N THR A 368 20.65 -17.24 -26.90
CA THR A 368 21.82 -16.61 -27.53
C THR A 368 23.04 -16.58 -26.62
N TRP A 369 22.92 -17.03 -25.37
CA TRP A 369 24.05 -17.11 -24.46
C TRP A 369 25.14 -18.03 -25.03
N PRO A 370 26.41 -17.58 -25.12
CA PRO A 370 27.44 -18.36 -25.78
C PRO A 370 27.68 -19.72 -25.10
N ALA A 371 27.60 -20.81 -25.86
CA ALA A 371 27.75 -22.16 -25.34
C ALA A 371 29.14 -22.48 -24.73
N TYR A 372 30.16 -21.68 -25.06
CA TYR A 372 31.50 -21.81 -24.49
C TYR A 372 31.64 -21.12 -23.11
N LEU A 373 30.66 -20.31 -22.71
CA LEU A 373 30.59 -19.73 -21.38
C LEU A 373 29.77 -20.64 -20.45
N PRO A 374 30.04 -20.62 -19.14
CA PRO A 374 29.17 -21.26 -18.16
C PRO A 374 27.70 -20.84 -18.38
N PRO A 375 26.75 -21.78 -18.36
CA PRO A 375 25.35 -21.47 -18.59
C PRO A 375 24.86 -20.57 -17.46
N ILE A 376 24.31 -19.41 -17.83
CA ILE A 376 23.65 -18.50 -16.90
C ILE A 376 22.12 -18.68 -16.91
N SER A 377 21.57 -19.44 -17.86
CA SER A 377 20.13 -19.66 -18.01
C SER A 377 19.77 -21.13 -17.84
N PHE A 378 18.61 -21.38 -17.25
CA PHE A 378 17.99 -22.70 -17.20
C PHE A 378 17.07 -22.86 -18.42
N LEU A 379 17.65 -23.24 -19.56
CA LEU A 379 16.86 -23.58 -20.74
C LEU A 379 16.04 -24.84 -20.42
N ASN A 380 14.72 -24.81 -20.69
CA ASN A 380 13.74 -25.93 -20.65
C ASN A 380 12.66 -25.92 -19.55
N HIS A 381 12.51 -24.86 -18.75
CA HIS A 381 11.35 -24.73 -17.85
C HIS A 381 10.71 -23.32 -17.89
N PRO A 382 10.04 -22.94 -19.00
CA PRO A 382 9.39 -21.63 -19.12
C PRO A 382 8.21 -21.44 -18.15
N GLU A 383 7.68 -22.53 -17.58
CA GLU A 383 6.57 -22.50 -16.63
C GLU A 383 6.99 -22.38 -15.16
N THR A 384 8.29 -22.25 -14.85
CA THR A 384 8.73 -22.10 -13.46
C THR A 384 8.40 -20.74 -12.90
N SER A 385 8.08 -20.70 -11.60
CA SER A 385 7.95 -19.47 -10.84
C SER A 385 9.24 -18.65 -10.88
N GLU A 386 9.13 -17.38 -10.50
CA GLU A 386 10.30 -16.53 -10.35
C GLU A 386 11.34 -17.17 -9.39
N PRO A 387 12.64 -16.90 -9.57
CA PRO A 387 13.65 -17.42 -8.66
C PRO A 387 13.67 -16.64 -7.34
N LEU A 388 14.17 -17.27 -6.29
CA LEU A 388 14.69 -16.57 -5.12
C LEU A 388 16.02 -15.89 -5.50
N LEU A 389 16.18 -14.61 -5.18
CA LEU A 389 17.44 -13.90 -5.43
C LEU A 389 18.41 -14.14 -4.27
N ASN A 390 19.53 -14.81 -4.54
CA ASN A 390 20.49 -15.28 -3.53
C ASN A 390 19.82 -16.16 -2.47
N ASP A 391 19.68 -15.65 -1.25
CA ASP A 391 19.07 -16.27 -0.08
C ASP A 391 17.80 -15.51 0.38
N ASP A 392 17.18 -14.72 -0.50
CA ASP A 392 15.90 -14.06 -0.22
C ASP A 392 14.83 -15.08 0.23
N ALA A 393 13.90 -14.62 1.05
CA ALA A 393 12.88 -15.48 1.66
C ALA A 393 11.60 -15.65 0.83
N ALA A 394 11.43 -14.85 -0.23
CA ALA A 394 10.22 -14.82 -1.04
C ALA A 394 10.54 -14.61 -2.51
N VAL A 395 9.72 -15.22 -3.35
CA VAL A 395 9.77 -15.09 -4.80
C VAL A 395 8.95 -13.87 -5.24
N GLU A 396 9.64 -12.76 -5.50
CA GLU A 396 9.12 -11.58 -6.19
C GLU A 396 10.32 -10.73 -6.64
N MET A 397 10.69 -10.85 -7.91
CA MET A 397 11.91 -10.28 -8.45
C MET A 397 11.89 -8.74 -8.50
N GLY A 398 10.72 -8.13 -8.63
CA GLY A 398 10.53 -6.68 -8.65
C GLY A 398 10.84 -6.06 -7.29
N PHE A 399 10.26 -6.59 -6.22
CA PHE A 399 10.55 -6.12 -4.86
C PHE A 399 11.96 -6.47 -4.40
N ALA A 400 12.49 -7.63 -4.79
CA ALA A 400 13.89 -7.96 -4.57
C ALA A 400 14.84 -6.94 -5.24
N ALA A 401 14.43 -6.38 -6.39
CA ALA A 401 15.17 -5.31 -7.06
C ALA A 401 15.04 -3.97 -6.35
N GLU A 402 13.82 -3.56 -5.97
CA GLU A 402 13.59 -2.35 -5.19
C GLU A 402 14.42 -2.33 -3.90
N GLN A 403 14.47 -3.47 -3.18
CA GLN A 403 15.29 -3.64 -1.98
C GLN A 403 16.76 -3.31 -2.23
N ARG A 404 17.32 -3.80 -3.34
CA ARG A 404 18.75 -3.64 -3.64
C ARG A 404 19.05 -2.28 -4.27
N ILE A 405 18.13 -1.73 -5.06
CA ILE A 405 18.30 -0.49 -5.82
C ILE A 405 17.95 0.73 -4.98
N PHE A 406 16.82 0.70 -4.27
CA PHE A 406 16.31 1.82 -3.46
C PHE A 406 16.40 1.59 -1.95
N GLY A 407 16.83 0.41 -1.50
CA GLY A 407 17.05 0.10 -0.09
C GLY A 407 15.82 -0.45 0.62
N GLY A 408 14.75 -0.72 -0.13
CA GLY A 408 13.52 -1.37 0.31
C GLY A 408 12.41 -1.21 -0.72
N GLN A 409 11.28 -1.85 -0.45
CA GLN A 409 10.04 -1.69 -1.22
C GLN A 409 9.47 -0.29 -1.00
N LEU A 410 9.19 0.44 -2.08
CA LEU A 410 8.51 1.72 -2.04
C LEU A 410 7.02 1.50 -1.81
N VAL A 411 6.45 2.23 -0.84
CA VAL A 411 5.01 2.21 -0.59
C VAL A 411 4.49 3.63 -0.40
N LEU A 412 3.43 3.95 -1.13
CA LEU A 412 2.71 5.22 -1.02
C LEU A 412 1.42 5.02 -0.22
N GLY A 413 1.45 5.36 1.07
CA GLY A 413 0.27 5.25 1.93
C GLY A 413 -0.37 3.84 1.88
N PRO A 414 -1.64 3.69 2.28
CA PRO A 414 -2.31 2.42 2.08
C PRO A 414 -2.82 2.25 0.66
N MET A 415 -2.76 1.01 0.21
CA MET A 415 -3.11 0.49 -1.13
C MET A 415 -4.53 0.80 -1.64
N TYR A 416 -5.38 1.56 -0.93
CA TYR A 416 -6.77 1.84 -1.33
C TYR A 416 -7.06 3.33 -1.53
N CYS A 417 -6.05 4.19 -1.36
CA CYS A 417 -6.15 5.59 -1.70
C CYS A 417 -5.42 5.73 -3.02
N ASP A 418 -6.19 5.50 -4.09
CA ASP A 418 -5.68 4.95 -5.35
C ASP A 418 -4.62 5.78 -6.05
N ASP A 419 -4.40 7.03 -5.64
CA ASP A 419 -3.85 8.03 -6.56
C ASP A 419 -3.00 9.16 -5.95
N LEU A 420 -3.07 9.40 -4.64
CA LEU A 420 -2.34 10.50 -3.99
C LEU A 420 -1.33 10.00 -2.96
N PRO A 421 -0.08 10.46 -3.01
CA PRO A 421 0.96 9.97 -2.11
C PRO A 421 0.78 10.60 -0.73
N PHE A 422 0.33 9.81 0.24
CA PHE A 422 0.27 10.23 1.64
C PHE A 422 1.14 9.33 2.52
N GLY A 423 2.16 9.91 3.15
CA GLY A 423 3.04 9.19 4.06
C GLY A 423 3.91 8.12 3.37
N ALA A 424 4.59 8.49 2.28
CA ALA A 424 5.49 7.60 1.55
C ALA A 424 6.63 7.04 2.44
N TYR A 425 6.96 5.77 2.24
CA TYR A 425 8.05 5.11 2.95
C TYR A 425 8.67 3.99 2.12
N ILE A 426 9.87 3.59 2.53
CA ILE A 426 10.60 2.43 2.05
C ILE A 426 10.66 1.42 3.20
N SER A 427 10.28 0.16 2.96
CA SER A 427 10.37 -0.91 3.97
C SER A 427 11.17 -2.10 3.49
N ASP A 428 11.79 -2.83 4.42
CA ASP A 428 12.53 -4.05 4.10
C ASP A 428 11.67 -5.07 3.32
N TRP A 429 12.32 -5.74 2.36
CA TRP A 429 11.85 -6.91 1.65
C TRP A 429 12.56 -8.18 2.14
N PRO A 430 11.86 -9.33 2.24
CA PRO A 430 10.40 -9.45 2.15
C PRO A 430 9.72 -8.87 3.39
N SER A 431 8.48 -8.41 3.20
CA SER A 431 7.66 -8.04 4.34
C SER A 431 7.40 -9.30 5.18
N PRO A 432 7.47 -9.24 6.53
CA PRO A 432 7.16 -10.39 7.39
C PRO A 432 5.72 -10.92 7.21
N PHE A 433 4.88 -10.18 6.47
CA PHE A 433 3.48 -10.50 6.17
C PHE A 433 3.23 -11.03 4.76
N GLU A 434 4.26 -11.05 3.91
CA GLU A 434 4.11 -11.65 2.59
C GLU A 434 4.22 -13.15 2.70
N GLY A 435 3.09 -13.76 3.02
CA GLY A 435 3.03 -15.19 3.24
C GLY A 435 1.60 -15.69 3.35
N SER A 436 0.78 -15.46 2.32
CA SER A 436 -0.28 -16.44 2.10
C SER A 436 0.41 -17.80 1.94
N PRO A 437 -0.11 -18.90 2.54
CA PRO A 437 0.43 -20.24 2.34
C PRO A 437 0.58 -20.64 0.86
N ASP A 438 -0.11 -19.95 -0.05
CA ASP A 438 -0.03 -20.14 -1.50
C ASP A 438 1.09 -19.34 -2.20
N LYS A 439 1.86 -18.52 -1.47
CA LYS A 439 3.03 -17.83 -2.04
C LYS A 439 4.26 -18.73 -1.97
N ASP A 440 5.07 -18.69 -3.03
CA ASP A 440 6.39 -19.31 -3.08
C ASP A 440 7.37 -18.60 -2.11
N ILE A 441 7.37 -19.03 -0.85
CA ILE A 441 8.19 -18.48 0.24
C ILE A 441 8.99 -19.56 0.97
N VAL A 442 10.08 -19.15 1.60
CA VAL A 442 10.87 -19.97 2.54
C VAL A 442 10.30 -19.79 3.93
N ALA A 443 9.29 -20.59 4.29
CA ALA A 443 8.47 -20.40 5.49
C ALA A 443 9.28 -20.30 6.81
N ASP A 444 10.34 -21.08 6.96
CA ASP A 444 11.20 -21.10 8.15
C ASP A 444 12.28 -20.00 8.15
N HIS A 445 12.36 -19.19 7.10
CA HIS A 445 13.35 -18.13 6.99
C HIS A 445 13.18 -17.06 8.10
N TRP A 446 14.30 -16.55 8.60
CA TRP A 446 14.36 -15.59 9.71
C TRP A 446 13.55 -14.30 9.46
N ALA A 447 13.37 -13.91 8.19
CA ALA A 447 12.56 -12.75 7.79
C ALA A 447 11.09 -12.87 8.19
N PHE A 448 10.55 -14.08 8.35
CA PHE A 448 9.15 -14.32 8.75
C PHE A 448 8.98 -14.70 10.22
N GLN A 449 10.08 -14.79 10.98
CA GLN A 449 10.04 -15.24 12.37
C GLN A 449 9.59 -14.12 13.32
N PRO A 450 8.86 -14.46 14.40
CA PRO A 450 8.63 -13.53 15.49
C PRO A 450 9.94 -12.96 16.04
N GLY A 451 9.95 -11.68 16.38
CA GLY A 451 11.13 -10.97 16.86
C GLY A 451 11.96 -10.29 15.76
N ARG A 452 11.70 -10.57 14.47
CA ARG A 452 12.34 -9.84 13.35
C ARG A 452 12.04 -8.35 13.42
N ILE A 453 13.07 -7.51 13.41
CA ILE A 453 12.90 -6.06 13.28
C ILE A 453 12.65 -5.72 11.82
N MET A 454 11.51 -5.14 11.47
CA MET A 454 11.28 -4.54 10.16
C MET A 454 11.74 -3.09 10.19
N HIS A 455 12.68 -2.74 9.31
CA HIS A 455 13.13 -1.35 9.15
C HIS A 455 12.24 -0.62 8.14
N ILE A 456 11.78 0.57 8.53
CA ILE A 456 10.96 1.45 7.70
C ILE A 456 11.62 2.83 7.67
N THR A 457 11.90 3.35 6.48
CA THR A 457 12.45 4.68 6.27
C THR A 457 11.39 5.59 5.65
N ARG A 458 11.14 6.76 6.20
CA ARG A 458 10.23 7.74 5.58
C ARG A 458 10.91 8.43 4.42
N LEU A 459 10.18 8.58 3.32
CA LEU A 459 10.71 9.17 2.11
C LEU A 459 10.28 10.63 2.01
N PRO A 460 11.20 11.60 2.19
CA PRO A 460 10.87 13.02 2.05
C PRO A 460 10.76 13.43 0.58
N ALA A 461 9.96 14.46 0.30
CA ALA A 461 9.83 15.05 -1.03
C ALA A 461 11.18 15.56 -1.57
N LEU A 462 12.08 16.01 -0.69
CA LEU A 462 13.46 16.38 -1.02
C LEU A 462 14.24 15.27 -1.75
N PHE A 463 14.05 14.01 -1.37
CA PHE A 463 14.68 12.90 -2.07
C PHE A 463 14.10 12.77 -3.48
N THR A 464 12.78 12.76 -3.61
CA THR A 464 12.12 12.58 -4.91
C THR A 464 12.36 13.75 -5.86
N SER A 465 12.42 14.99 -5.37
CA SER A 465 12.75 16.16 -6.19
C SER A 465 14.19 16.13 -6.68
N LYS A 466 15.13 15.65 -5.84
CA LYS A 466 16.53 15.42 -6.25
C LYS A 466 16.60 14.38 -7.37
N ILE A 467 15.90 13.24 -7.25
CA ILE A 467 15.89 12.24 -8.33
C ILE A 467 15.31 12.82 -9.62
N LEU A 468 14.30 13.70 -9.52
CA LEU A 468 13.71 14.38 -10.68
C LEU A 468 14.53 15.54 -11.24
N SER A 469 15.60 15.98 -10.58
CA SER A 469 16.33 17.17 -11.01
C SER A 469 17.38 16.88 -12.07
N ALA A 470 17.53 17.78 -13.05
CA ALA A 470 18.62 17.68 -14.02
C ALA A 470 19.99 17.74 -13.34
N GLU A 471 20.14 18.60 -12.32
CA GLU A 471 21.38 18.77 -11.56
C GLU A 471 21.91 17.44 -11.01
N PHE A 472 21.07 16.62 -10.38
CA PHE A 472 21.51 15.34 -9.81
C PHE A 472 22.08 14.41 -10.89
N TRP A 473 21.48 14.35 -12.08
CA TRP A 473 21.93 13.44 -13.13
C TRP A 473 23.16 13.97 -13.87
N ASP A 474 23.21 15.27 -14.11
CA ASP A 474 24.26 15.91 -14.91
C ASP A 474 25.51 16.25 -14.08
N ASP A 475 25.44 16.13 -12.75
CA ASP A 475 26.59 16.34 -11.86
C ASP A 475 27.66 15.26 -12.03
N ALA A 476 28.73 15.59 -12.75
CA ALA A 476 29.87 14.72 -13.00
C ALA A 476 30.71 14.39 -11.74
N THR A 477 30.50 15.10 -10.62
CA THR A 477 31.24 14.85 -9.37
C THR A 477 30.71 13.62 -8.62
N ILE A 478 29.48 13.18 -8.91
CA ILE A 478 28.91 11.97 -8.35
C ILE A 478 29.40 10.76 -9.14
N ALA A 479 30.50 10.17 -8.68
CA ALA A 479 31.17 9.06 -9.36
C ALA A 479 30.29 7.82 -9.58
N ARG A 480 29.37 7.52 -8.64
CA ARG A 480 28.41 6.42 -8.75
C ARG A 480 27.02 6.90 -8.35
N LYS A 481 26.11 7.00 -9.32
CA LYS A 481 24.76 7.55 -9.10
C LYS A 481 23.89 6.63 -8.26
N SER A 482 24.02 5.31 -8.45
CA SER A 482 23.24 4.28 -7.73
C SER A 482 23.75 3.97 -6.32
N ALA A 483 24.91 4.53 -5.92
CA ALA A 483 25.47 4.30 -4.59
C ALA A 483 24.53 4.77 -3.47
N ASN A 484 24.55 4.06 -2.33
CA ASN A 484 23.68 4.32 -1.18
C ASN A 484 22.22 4.54 -1.59
N HIS A 485 21.71 3.68 -2.48
CA HIS A 485 20.33 3.73 -2.95
C HIS A 485 19.96 5.07 -3.59
N PHE A 486 20.75 5.49 -4.58
CA PHE A 486 20.68 6.82 -5.17
C PHE A 486 20.83 7.95 -4.15
N HIS A 487 21.77 7.76 -3.21
CA HIS A 487 22.08 8.72 -2.15
C HIS A 487 20.86 9.08 -1.31
N CYS A 488 20.04 8.08 -0.97
CA CYS A 488 18.87 8.19 -0.09
C CYS A 488 19.31 8.10 1.38
N ASP A 489 19.42 9.24 2.05
CA ASP A 489 19.77 9.26 3.46
C ASP A 489 18.58 8.84 4.34
N ARG A 490 18.80 7.86 5.22
CA ARG A 490 17.76 7.32 6.11
C ARG A 490 17.58 8.21 7.33
N LEU A 491 17.03 9.41 7.13
CA LEU A 491 16.90 10.42 8.19
C LEU A 491 15.81 10.08 9.20
N PHE A 492 14.66 9.60 8.74
CA PHE A 492 13.51 9.28 9.59
C PHE A 492 13.19 7.80 9.47
N VAL A 493 13.30 7.08 10.59
CA VAL A 493 13.19 5.62 10.61
C VAL A 493 12.18 5.14 11.63
N SER A 494 11.71 3.92 11.46
CA SER A 494 10.99 3.14 12.46
C SER A 494 11.51 1.71 12.44
N ASP A 495 11.74 1.16 13.63
CA ASP A 495 12.14 -0.23 13.84
C ASP A 495 10.97 -0.94 14.52
N THR A 496 10.24 -1.76 13.76
CA THR A 496 9.06 -2.46 14.29
C THR A 496 9.36 -3.94 14.48
N ILE A 497 9.11 -4.47 15.66
CA ILE A 497 9.30 -5.90 15.93
C ILE A 497 8.08 -6.66 15.40
N SER A 498 8.31 -7.55 14.43
CA SER A 498 7.31 -8.48 13.93
C SER A 498 6.91 -9.44 15.04
N ALA A 499 5.60 -9.56 15.30
CA ALA A 499 5.07 -10.59 16.18
C ALA A 499 4.87 -11.94 15.46
N GLY A 500 5.35 -12.07 14.21
CA GLY A 500 5.22 -13.25 13.36
C GLY A 500 4.04 -13.17 12.41
N ARG A 501 3.90 -14.20 11.57
CA ARG A 501 2.76 -14.34 10.66
C ARG A 501 1.44 -14.37 11.43
N ASP A 502 0.40 -13.80 10.84
CA ASP A 502 -0.97 -13.73 11.37
C ASP A 502 -1.18 -12.90 12.66
N SER A 503 -0.15 -12.17 13.10
CA SER A 503 -0.25 -11.31 14.29
C SER A 503 -0.69 -9.88 13.97
N ASP A 504 -1.46 -9.28 14.88
CA ASP A 504 -1.75 -7.84 14.82
C ASP A 504 -0.48 -7.06 15.17
N MET A 505 0.08 -6.36 14.19
CA MET A 505 1.31 -5.61 14.41
C MET A 505 1.04 -4.18 14.89
N VAL A 506 1.75 -3.79 15.94
CA VAL A 506 1.83 -2.41 16.43
C VAL A 506 3.11 -1.80 15.88
N TYR A 507 2.99 -0.84 14.97
CA TYR A 507 4.15 -0.21 14.37
C TYR A 507 4.78 0.78 15.33
N SER A 508 6.11 0.73 15.44
CA SER A 508 6.85 1.74 16.18
C SER A 508 6.69 3.11 15.52
N ALA A 509 6.57 4.16 16.33
CA ALA A 509 6.49 5.51 15.81
C ALA A 509 7.77 5.89 15.05
N ALA A 510 7.64 6.63 13.94
CA ALA A 510 8.79 7.15 13.23
C ALA A 510 9.59 8.15 14.11
N ARG A 511 10.92 8.09 14.02
CA ARG A 511 11.87 8.89 14.79
C ARG A 511 13.00 9.38 13.89
N LEU A 512 13.67 10.45 14.31
CA LEU A 512 14.93 10.86 13.70
C LEU A 512 15.98 9.76 13.96
N HIS A 513 16.68 9.34 12.91
CA HIS A 513 17.74 8.35 13.00
C HIS A 513 18.89 8.91 13.87
N PRO A 514 19.50 8.13 14.77
CA PRO A 514 20.53 8.65 15.69
C PRO A 514 21.75 9.26 14.97
N ASN A 515 22.05 8.74 13.78
CA ASN A 515 23.15 9.23 12.94
C ASN A 515 22.69 10.23 11.85
N ALA A 516 21.42 10.66 11.87
CA ALA A 516 20.95 11.75 11.02
C ALA A 516 21.63 13.04 11.50
N GLY A 517 22.80 13.37 10.94
CA GLY A 517 23.57 14.50 11.45
C GLY A 517 25.09 14.47 11.27
N VAL A 518 25.69 13.43 10.68
CA VAL A 518 27.15 13.48 10.46
C VAL A 518 27.50 14.64 9.51
N MET A 519 26.69 14.90 8.46
CA MET A 519 26.54 16.18 7.75
C MET A 519 25.23 16.18 6.93
N PRO A 520 24.13 16.80 7.40
CA PRO A 520 22.90 16.88 6.63
C PRO A 520 23.10 17.70 5.35
N LYS A 521 22.47 17.28 4.25
CA LYS A 521 22.49 18.01 2.98
C LYS A 521 21.59 19.24 3.04
N ALA A 522 21.79 20.19 2.13
CA ALA A 522 20.96 21.40 2.11
C ALA A 522 19.48 21.06 1.86
N GLY A 523 18.60 21.64 2.68
CA GLY A 523 17.17 21.31 2.80
C GLY A 523 16.86 20.31 3.93
N GLU A 524 17.78 19.40 4.25
CA GLU A 524 17.55 18.39 5.29
C GLU A 524 17.58 18.99 6.70
N LEU A 525 18.43 20.01 6.93
CA LEU A 525 18.48 20.73 8.21
C LEU A 525 17.15 21.42 8.52
N GLU A 526 16.59 22.11 7.55
CA GLU A 526 15.31 22.82 7.65
C GLU A 526 14.17 21.82 7.91
N MET A 527 14.16 20.71 7.16
CA MET A 527 13.19 19.63 7.35
C MET A 527 13.29 18.99 8.74
N ILE A 528 14.51 18.72 9.23
CA ILE A 528 14.75 18.16 10.58
C ILE A 528 14.28 19.16 11.65
N ALA A 529 14.61 20.44 11.50
CA ALA A 529 14.18 21.48 12.43
C ALA A 529 12.66 21.56 12.53
N ASP A 530 11.96 21.52 11.38
CA ASP A 530 10.49 21.49 11.34
C ASP A 530 9.90 20.23 11.95
N TRP A 531 10.50 19.07 11.68
CA TRP A 531 10.09 17.82 12.30
C TRP A 531 10.18 17.91 13.82
N LEU A 532 11.31 18.39 14.35
CA LEU A 532 11.53 18.53 15.79
C LEU A 532 10.55 19.55 16.40
N HIS A 533 10.31 20.67 15.71
CA HIS A 533 9.33 21.66 16.16
C HIS A 533 7.91 21.07 16.21
N ARG A 534 7.50 20.33 15.16
CA ARG A 534 6.20 19.66 15.11
C ARG A 534 6.04 18.60 16.18
N LYS A 535 7.08 17.79 16.40
CA LYS A 535 7.10 16.78 17.46
C LYS A 535 6.93 17.45 18.82
N TRP A 536 7.66 18.53 19.08
CA TRP A 536 7.54 19.27 20.32
C TRP A 536 6.12 19.84 20.52
N ASP A 537 5.54 20.52 19.51
CA ASP A 537 4.17 21.06 19.60
C ASP A 537 3.15 19.92 19.85
N TRP A 538 3.35 18.77 19.18
CA TRP A 538 2.52 17.58 19.36
C TRP A 538 2.55 17.02 20.78
N GLU A 539 3.75 16.91 21.36
CA GLU A 539 3.98 16.41 22.72
C GLU A 539 3.42 17.40 23.76
N GLN A 540 3.65 18.71 23.59
CA GLN A 540 3.14 19.73 24.52
C GLN A 540 1.62 19.73 24.60
N ARG A 541 0.93 19.59 23.46
CA ARG A 541 -0.55 19.53 23.43
C ARG A 541 -1.12 18.30 24.12
N ARG A 542 -0.33 17.24 24.28
CA ARG A 542 -0.70 15.94 24.86
C ARG A 542 -0.27 15.78 26.31
N ALA A 543 0.65 16.62 26.77
CA ALA A 543 1.22 16.56 28.10
C ALA A 543 0.12 16.58 29.18
N GLY A 544 0.22 15.65 30.12
CA GLY A 544 -0.64 15.58 31.31
C GLY A 544 -1.99 14.88 31.16
N TRP A 545 -2.41 14.47 29.96
CA TRP A 545 -3.71 13.80 29.78
C TRP A 545 -3.68 12.62 28.81
N PHE A 546 -2.89 12.68 27.74
CA PHE A 546 -2.99 11.73 26.64
C PHE A 546 -2.72 10.29 27.07
N GLU A 547 -1.63 10.06 27.80
CA GLU A 547 -1.25 8.72 28.24
C GLU A 547 -2.35 8.11 29.13
N GLN A 548 -2.88 8.87 30.09
CA GLN A 548 -3.95 8.37 30.95
C GLN A 548 -5.21 8.01 30.15
N SER A 549 -5.70 8.91 29.31
CA SER A 549 -6.90 8.67 28.51
C SER A 549 -6.72 7.54 27.50
N TRP A 550 -5.53 7.41 26.91
CA TRP A 550 -5.18 6.30 26.01
C TRP A 550 -5.20 4.96 26.77
N GLN A 551 -4.63 4.93 27.97
CA GLN A 551 -4.61 3.75 28.83
C GLN A 551 -6.01 3.30 29.27
N GLU A 552 -6.90 4.24 29.51
CA GLU A 552 -8.32 3.96 29.79
C GLU A 552 -9.01 3.44 28.53
N TRP A 553 -8.90 4.15 27.40
CA TRP A 553 -9.53 3.77 26.14
C TRP A 553 -9.07 2.41 25.61
N ARG A 554 -7.76 2.13 25.67
CA ARG A 554 -7.18 0.88 25.11
C ARG A 554 -7.71 -0.39 25.78
N ARG A 555 -8.20 -0.28 27.02
CA ARG A 555 -8.80 -1.37 27.80
C ARG A 555 -10.28 -1.58 27.50
N THR A 556 -10.88 -0.78 26.64
CA THR A 556 -12.29 -0.88 26.28
C THR A 556 -12.48 -1.59 24.94
N PRO A 557 -13.69 -2.08 24.60
CA PRO A 557 -13.94 -2.68 23.28
C PRO A 557 -13.75 -1.69 22.11
N TRP A 558 -13.76 -0.38 22.37
CA TRP A 558 -13.56 0.63 21.32
C TRP A 558 -12.15 0.60 20.73
N SER A 559 -11.17 0.06 21.46
CA SER A 559 -9.78 0.04 21.03
C SER A 559 -9.46 -0.94 19.89
N ASP A 560 -10.32 -1.95 19.69
CA ASP A 560 -10.21 -2.86 18.56
C ASP A 560 -10.88 -2.25 17.31
N VAL A 561 -10.15 -1.29 16.72
CA VAL A 561 -10.57 -0.54 15.54
C VAL A 561 -10.86 -1.47 14.35
N ARG A 562 -10.08 -2.55 14.19
CA ARG A 562 -10.26 -3.50 13.07
C ARG A 562 -11.59 -4.25 13.17
N SER A 563 -11.91 -4.77 14.36
CA SER A 563 -13.17 -5.46 14.57
C SER A 563 -14.37 -4.50 14.43
N ARG A 564 -14.24 -3.25 14.86
CA ARG A 564 -15.25 -2.20 14.59
C ARG A 564 -15.46 -1.95 13.09
N GLN A 565 -14.37 -1.85 12.31
CA GLN A 565 -14.45 -1.70 10.86
C GLN A 565 -15.14 -2.90 10.20
N ARG A 566 -14.88 -4.12 10.67
CA ARG A 566 -15.57 -5.33 10.21
C ARG A 566 -17.07 -5.26 10.49
N ILE A 567 -17.51 -4.79 11.66
CA ILE A 567 -18.94 -4.61 11.96
C ILE A 567 -19.61 -3.64 10.97
N ILE A 568 -18.95 -2.52 10.65
CA ILE A 568 -19.48 -1.56 9.69
C ILE A 568 -19.50 -2.13 8.27
N LYS A 569 -18.42 -2.81 7.86
CA LYS A 569 -18.33 -3.50 6.57
C LYS A 569 -19.44 -4.54 6.43
N PHE A 570 -19.74 -5.30 7.49
CA PHE A 570 -20.86 -6.24 7.52
C PHE A 570 -22.18 -5.54 7.19
N GLY A 571 -22.53 -4.46 7.89
CA GLY A 571 -23.79 -3.75 7.66
C GLY A 571 -23.98 -3.28 6.21
N ARG A 572 -22.90 -2.80 5.57
CA ARG A 572 -22.91 -2.40 4.15
C ARG A 572 -23.10 -3.59 3.21
N LYS A 573 -22.30 -4.65 3.38
CA LYS A 573 -22.40 -5.87 2.54
C LYS A 573 -23.75 -6.57 2.74
N PHE A 574 -24.30 -6.51 3.96
CA PHE A 574 -25.63 -7.02 4.30
C PHE A 574 -26.74 -6.26 3.56
N GLY A 575 -26.65 -4.92 3.53
CA GLY A 575 -27.55 -4.07 2.76
C GLY A 575 -27.51 -4.35 1.24
N ARG A 576 -26.36 -4.81 0.72
CA ARG A 576 -26.18 -5.26 -0.68
C ARG A 576 -26.52 -6.74 -0.89
N ARG A 577 -26.90 -7.48 0.15
CA ARG A 577 -27.12 -8.94 0.13
C ARG A 577 -25.89 -9.74 -0.35
N ASN A 578 -24.67 -9.24 -0.16
CA ASN A 578 -23.44 -9.99 -0.48
C ASN A 578 -23.22 -11.06 0.60
N ARG A 579 -23.70 -12.28 0.33
CA ARG A 579 -23.69 -13.39 1.28
C ARG A 579 -22.27 -13.78 1.72
N ILE A 580 -21.34 -13.94 0.76
CA ILE A 580 -20.00 -14.46 1.04
C ILE A 580 -19.22 -13.53 1.95
N GLU A 581 -19.22 -12.23 1.65
CA GLU A 581 -18.56 -11.23 2.50
C GLU A 581 -19.19 -11.15 3.89
N CYS A 582 -20.51 -11.15 3.99
CA CYS A 582 -21.20 -11.13 5.29
C CYS A 582 -20.82 -12.34 6.15
N GLU A 583 -20.80 -13.53 5.56
CA GLU A 583 -20.47 -14.78 6.25
C GLU A 583 -19.01 -14.80 6.69
N TRP A 584 -18.10 -14.42 5.81
CA TRP A 584 -16.67 -14.33 6.13
C TRP A 584 -16.41 -13.37 7.29
N ILE A 585 -17.04 -12.19 7.28
CA ILE A 585 -16.93 -11.22 8.38
C ILE A 585 -17.50 -11.80 9.68
N ALA A 586 -18.68 -12.42 9.62
CA ALA A 586 -19.34 -12.98 10.78
C ALA A 586 -18.50 -14.10 11.42
N LEU A 587 -17.94 -15.00 10.61
CA LEU A 587 -17.05 -16.07 11.06
C LEU A 587 -15.73 -15.54 11.61
N THR A 588 -15.17 -14.50 11.00
CA THR A 588 -13.95 -13.85 11.50
C THR A 588 -14.17 -13.25 12.89
N LEU A 589 -15.30 -12.58 13.11
CA LEU A 589 -15.64 -12.01 14.42
C LEU A 589 -16.03 -13.09 15.43
N LEU A 590 -16.70 -14.17 15.00
CA LEU A 590 -16.95 -15.34 15.83
C LEU A 590 -15.63 -15.95 16.34
N GLY A 591 -14.62 -16.03 15.47
CA GLY A 591 -13.28 -16.52 15.80
C GLY A 591 -12.48 -15.63 16.76
N ALA A 592 -13.00 -14.46 17.18
CA ALA A 592 -12.36 -13.64 18.20
C ALA A 592 -12.20 -14.39 19.54
N VAL A 593 -13.09 -15.34 19.82
CA VAL A 593 -12.96 -16.32 20.91
C VAL A 593 -13.04 -17.71 20.30
N GLU A 594 -11.98 -18.50 20.52
CA GLU A 594 -11.86 -19.86 19.98
C GLU A 594 -12.95 -20.79 20.53
N CYS A 595 -13.93 -21.13 19.68
CA CYS A 595 -15.11 -21.91 20.06
C CYS A 595 -15.16 -23.32 19.44
N CYS A 596 -14.21 -23.65 18.56
CA CYS A 596 -14.25 -24.89 17.80
C CYS A 596 -13.55 -26.07 18.49
N GLU A 597 -12.76 -25.83 19.54
CA GLU A 597 -11.93 -26.87 20.18
C GLU A 597 -12.66 -27.57 21.34
N THR A 598 -12.61 -26.99 22.55
CA THR A 598 -13.19 -27.57 23.75
C THR A 598 -13.86 -26.51 24.62
N ARG A 599 -14.75 -26.94 25.51
CA ARG A 599 -15.39 -26.05 26.50
C ARG A 599 -14.35 -25.34 27.37
N ASP A 600 -13.30 -26.03 27.80
CA ASP A 600 -12.30 -25.48 28.70
C ASP A 600 -11.45 -24.42 28.00
N ILE A 601 -11.06 -24.65 26.75
CA ILE A 601 -10.33 -23.67 25.94
C ILE A 601 -11.20 -22.44 25.63
N TYR A 602 -12.48 -22.65 25.35
CA TYR A 602 -13.44 -21.56 25.19
C TYR A 602 -13.55 -20.72 26.47
N ILE A 603 -13.69 -21.35 27.63
CA ILE A 603 -13.75 -20.68 28.95
C ILE A 603 -12.45 -19.93 29.28
N GLN A 604 -11.29 -20.53 29.01
CA GLN A 604 -9.98 -19.90 29.24
C GLN A 604 -9.77 -18.64 28.39
N ASN A 605 -10.45 -18.55 27.23
CA ASN A 605 -10.43 -17.37 26.36
C ASN A 605 -11.52 -16.34 26.69
N LEU A 606 -12.31 -16.55 27.74
CA LEU A 606 -13.31 -15.61 28.22
C LEU A 606 -12.88 -14.96 29.54
N PRO A 607 -13.39 -13.75 29.85
CA PRO A 607 -13.30 -13.20 31.19
C PRO A 607 -13.95 -14.14 32.23
N PRO A 608 -13.40 -14.23 33.46
CA PRO A 608 -12.27 -13.47 33.98
C PRO A 608 -10.89 -14.06 33.65
N TYR A 609 -10.81 -15.23 33.02
CA TYR A 609 -9.53 -15.89 32.74
C TYR A 609 -8.67 -15.12 31.75
N LYS A 610 -9.30 -14.45 30.79
CA LYS A 610 -8.65 -13.54 29.84
C LYS A 610 -9.28 -12.16 29.96
N GLU A 611 -8.51 -11.20 30.50
CA GLU A 611 -8.94 -9.81 30.70
C GLU A 611 -8.90 -9.01 29.38
N ASP A 612 -9.64 -9.45 28.37
CA ASP A 612 -9.81 -8.73 27.11
C ASP A 612 -11.29 -8.56 26.73
N ASN A 613 -11.53 -7.76 25.69
CA ASN A 613 -12.88 -7.48 25.19
C ASN A 613 -13.29 -8.36 24.00
N LYS A 614 -12.55 -9.44 23.71
CA LYS A 614 -12.81 -10.27 22.50
C LYS A 614 -14.18 -10.95 22.53
N TRP A 615 -14.75 -11.17 23.72
CA TRP A 615 -16.11 -11.68 23.89
C TRP A 615 -17.17 -10.78 23.20
N VAL A 616 -16.94 -9.45 23.13
CA VAL A 616 -17.83 -8.50 22.44
C VAL A 616 -17.89 -8.84 20.96
N PHE A 617 -16.75 -9.06 20.32
CA PHE A 617 -16.67 -9.36 18.90
C PHE A 617 -17.14 -10.77 18.57
N HIS A 618 -16.88 -11.74 19.45
CA HIS A 618 -17.49 -13.06 19.37
C HIS A 618 -19.03 -12.99 19.42
N ALA A 619 -19.59 -12.22 20.35
CA ALA A 619 -21.03 -11.96 20.43
C ALA A 619 -21.56 -11.29 19.16
N MET A 620 -20.81 -10.36 18.55
CA MET A 620 -21.17 -9.76 17.26
C MET A 620 -21.19 -10.77 16.13
N GLY A 621 -20.22 -11.70 16.06
CA GLY A 621 -20.22 -12.80 15.10
C GLY A 621 -21.48 -13.67 15.23
N LEU A 622 -21.89 -14.01 16.45
CA LEU A 622 -23.13 -14.75 16.73
C LEU A 622 -24.38 -13.99 16.25
N LEU A 623 -24.48 -12.68 16.53
CA LEU A 623 -25.59 -11.84 16.08
C LEU A 623 -25.65 -11.78 14.55
N MET A 624 -24.51 -11.63 13.89
CA MET A 624 -24.41 -11.58 12.43
C MET A 624 -24.86 -12.90 11.80
N LEU A 625 -24.38 -14.04 12.31
CA LEU A 625 -24.82 -15.36 11.84
C LEU A 625 -26.33 -15.59 12.09
N ALA A 626 -26.86 -15.11 13.22
CA ALA A 626 -28.29 -15.14 13.49
C ALA A 626 -29.10 -14.27 12.51
N ALA A 627 -28.50 -13.24 11.91
CA ALA A 627 -29.12 -12.38 10.90
C ALA A 627 -29.02 -12.95 9.46
N LEU A 628 -28.17 -13.94 9.24
CA LEU A 628 -27.94 -14.56 7.93
C LEU A 628 -28.75 -15.85 7.71
N PRO A 629 -28.91 -16.29 6.45
CA PRO A 629 -29.44 -17.61 6.13
C PRO A 629 -28.49 -18.75 6.50
N ILE A 630 -28.98 -19.82 7.14
CA ILE A 630 -28.20 -21.04 7.42
C ILE A 630 -27.87 -21.73 6.09
N ARG A 631 -26.62 -22.19 5.98
CA ARG A 631 -26.07 -22.84 4.79
C ARG A 631 -26.00 -24.35 5.02
N ASN A 632 -26.66 -25.13 4.18
CA ASN A 632 -26.54 -26.59 4.19
C ASN A 632 -25.40 -27.10 3.28
N TYR A 633 -24.71 -26.21 2.58
CA TYR A 633 -23.65 -26.53 1.64
C TYR A 633 -22.62 -25.39 1.64
N ALA A 634 -21.42 -25.67 1.13
CA ALA A 634 -20.39 -24.65 0.96
C ALA A 634 -20.81 -23.66 -0.13
N ILE A 635 -20.58 -22.37 0.11
CA ILE A 635 -20.74 -21.32 -0.90
C ILE A 635 -19.36 -20.86 -1.34
N GLU A 636 -19.21 -20.65 -2.64
CA GLU A 636 -17.96 -20.24 -3.28
C GLU A 636 -18.20 -18.92 -4.01
N SER A 637 -17.16 -18.10 -4.09
CA SER A 637 -17.21 -16.84 -4.83
C SER A 637 -17.19 -17.14 -6.32
N ASP A 638 -18.33 -16.95 -6.99
CA ASP A 638 -18.43 -16.96 -8.45
C ASP A 638 -17.96 -15.63 -9.08
N GLU A 639 -17.38 -14.70 -8.30
CA GLU A 639 -16.82 -13.44 -8.82
C GLU A 639 -15.50 -13.67 -9.58
N ASN A 640 -15.53 -14.57 -10.56
CA ASN A 640 -14.62 -14.52 -11.69
C ASN A 640 -14.97 -13.27 -12.51
N ILE A 641 -14.36 -12.14 -12.17
CA ILE A 641 -14.42 -10.95 -13.00
C ILE A 641 -13.59 -11.25 -14.25
N ASN A 642 -14.23 -11.82 -15.27
CA ASN A 642 -13.66 -11.95 -16.61
C ASN A 642 -13.46 -10.56 -17.20
N ARG A 643 -12.31 -9.94 -16.94
CA ARG A 643 -11.91 -8.69 -17.59
C ARG A 643 -11.32 -9.04 -18.95
N THR A 644 -12.04 -8.73 -20.03
CA THR A 644 -11.46 -8.77 -21.37
C THR A 644 -10.76 -7.45 -21.67
N TRP A 645 -9.50 -7.56 -22.06
CA TRP A 645 -8.68 -6.44 -22.53
C TRP A 645 -8.62 -6.46 -24.06
N ARG A 646 -8.70 -5.30 -24.69
CA ARG A 646 -8.47 -5.12 -26.12
C ARG A 646 -7.42 -4.04 -26.30
N PHE A 647 -6.36 -4.40 -27.01
CA PHE A 647 -5.24 -3.52 -27.29
C PHE A 647 -5.26 -3.18 -28.78
N ILE A 648 -5.10 -1.90 -29.11
CA ILE A 648 -4.93 -1.47 -30.50
C ILE A 648 -3.42 -1.44 -30.77
N SER A 649 -3.01 -2.32 -31.68
CA SER A 649 -1.64 -2.32 -32.18
C SER A 649 -1.43 -1.21 -33.21
N ARG A 650 -0.25 -0.59 -33.17
CA ARG A 650 0.28 0.23 -34.28
C ARG A 650 0.73 -0.65 -35.44
N GLU A 651 0.82 -0.09 -36.65
CA GLU A 651 1.32 -0.78 -37.84
C GLU A 651 2.72 -1.37 -37.57
N GLY A 652 2.91 -2.68 -37.77
CA GLY A 652 4.14 -3.43 -37.46
C GLY A 652 4.03 -4.37 -36.26
N THR A 653 3.35 -3.96 -35.17
CA THR A 653 3.10 -4.82 -33.98
C THR A 653 1.84 -5.69 -34.16
N ALA A 654 1.08 -5.44 -35.24
CA ALA A 654 -0.32 -5.84 -35.44
C ALA A 654 -0.54 -7.31 -35.79
N GLU A 655 0.49 -8.06 -36.18
CA GLU A 655 0.34 -9.49 -36.44
C GLU A 655 0.44 -10.34 -35.16
N ARG A 656 1.11 -9.85 -34.11
CA ARG A 656 1.46 -10.67 -32.94
C ARG A 656 0.35 -10.73 -31.87
N LEU A 657 -0.50 -9.70 -31.80
CA LEU A 657 -1.54 -9.56 -30.75
C LEU A 657 -2.99 -9.61 -31.29
N LYS A 658 -3.17 -9.85 -32.59
CA LYS A 658 -4.51 -9.95 -33.20
C LYS A 658 -5.29 -11.12 -32.58
N GLY A 659 -6.30 -10.79 -31.79
CA GLY A 659 -7.31 -11.75 -31.31
C GLY A 659 -7.04 -12.39 -29.95
N VAL A 660 -6.09 -11.88 -29.16
CA VAL A 660 -5.87 -12.42 -27.81
C VAL A 660 -7.00 -11.97 -26.88
N LYS A 661 -7.96 -12.88 -26.65
CA LYS A 661 -8.94 -12.77 -25.57
C LYS A 661 -8.37 -13.51 -24.37
N GLU A 662 -7.76 -12.79 -23.45
CA GLU A 662 -7.36 -13.38 -22.19
C GLU A 662 -8.46 -13.16 -21.15
N SER A 663 -8.94 -14.26 -20.60
CA SER A 663 -9.69 -14.30 -19.35
C SER A 663 -8.67 -14.42 -18.24
N TYR A 664 -8.17 -13.29 -17.74
CA TYR A 664 -7.33 -13.29 -16.54
C TYR A 664 -8.18 -13.76 -15.37
N HIS A 665 -7.87 -14.94 -14.85
CA HIS A 665 -8.41 -15.40 -13.59
C HIS A 665 -7.61 -14.64 -12.54
N SER A 666 -8.17 -13.58 -11.96
CA SER A 666 -7.44 -12.91 -10.88
C SER A 666 -7.33 -13.93 -9.74
N HIS A 667 -6.15 -14.51 -9.56
CA HIS A 667 -5.82 -15.40 -8.43
C HIS A 667 -5.88 -14.69 -7.07
N ARG A 668 -6.56 -13.53 -6.99
CA ARG A 668 -6.60 -12.64 -5.85
C ARG A 668 -7.98 -12.20 -5.42
N ILE A 669 -9.04 -12.51 -6.18
CA ILE A 669 -10.37 -12.53 -5.56
C ILE A 669 -10.46 -13.89 -4.89
N ASP A 670 -9.71 -14.02 -3.80
CA ASP A 670 -10.02 -14.81 -2.62
C ASP A 670 -11.08 -15.88 -2.96
N GLU A 671 -10.64 -17.07 -3.42
CA GLU A 671 -11.52 -18.22 -3.65
C GLU A 671 -12.10 -18.61 -2.28
N ARG A 672 -13.01 -17.77 -1.80
CA ARG A 672 -13.58 -17.82 -0.46
C ARG A 672 -14.65 -18.87 -0.52
N ARG A 673 -14.19 -20.09 -0.32
CA ARG A 673 -15.06 -21.20 0.01
C ARG A 673 -15.46 -21.08 1.47
N ILE A 674 -16.70 -20.66 1.70
CA ILE A 674 -17.28 -20.67 3.03
C ILE A 674 -18.00 -22.02 3.20
N PRO A 675 -17.59 -22.88 4.15
CA PRO A 675 -18.17 -24.22 4.33
C PRO A 675 -19.65 -24.15 4.73
N ALA A 676 -20.33 -25.30 4.83
CA ALA A 676 -21.67 -25.36 5.42
C ALA A 676 -21.69 -24.73 6.83
N SER A 677 -22.85 -24.25 7.26
CA SER A 677 -22.99 -23.64 8.59
C SER A 677 -22.86 -24.71 9.66
N VAL A 678 -21.97 -24.47 10.62
CA VAL A 678 -21.80 -25.30 11.81
C VAL A 678 -22.06 -24.43 13.03
N LEU A 679 -22.84 -24.94 13.97
CA LEU A 679 -23.06 -24.31 15.27
C LEU A 679 -22.11 -24.93 16.30
N HIS A 680 -21.26 -24.10 16.89
CA HIS A 680 -20.48 -24.45 18.06
C HIS A 680 -21.12 -23.84 19.30
N ASP A 681 -21.50 -24.67 20.27
CA ASP A 681 -22.14 -24.25 21.53
C ASP A 681 -21.41 -24.84 22.76
N PRO A 682 -20.16 -24.41 23.03
CA PRO A 682 -19.33 -24.99 24.09
C PRO A 682 -19.95 -24.88 25.50
N LEU A 683 -20.88 -23.92 25.68
CA LEU A 683 -21.54 -23.67 26.95
C LEU A 683 -22.75 -24.56 27.22
N GLY A 684 -23.30 -25.29 26.23
CA GLY A 684 -24.26 -26.34 26.58
C GLY A 684 -24.62 -27.42 25.58
N ARG A 685 -24.00 -27.51 24.38
CA ARG A 685 -24.04 -28.74 23.58
C ARG A 685 -22.61 -29.26 23.35
N PRO A 686 -22.35 -30.56 23.53
CA PRO A 686 -21.04 -31.12 23.20
C PRO A 686 -20.87 -31.19 21.68
N GLY A 687 -19.75 -30.67 21.18
CA GLY A 687 -19.35 -30.78 19.78
C GLY A 687 -20.10 -29.85 18.80
N PRO A 688 -19.71 -29.89 17.52
CA PRO A 688 -20.37 -29.16 16.45
C PRO A 688 -21.77 -29.72 16.15
N VAL A 689 -22.71 -28.83 15.83
CA VAL A 689 -24.05 -29.18 15.36
C VAL A 689 -24.19 -28.78 13.89
N GLU A 690 -24.49 -29.76 13.04
CA GLU A 690 -24.66 -29.58 11.59
C GLU A 690 -25.88 -28.73 11.22
N ALA A 691 -25.82 -28.06 10.07
CA ALA A 691 -26.81 -27.10 9.59
C ALA A 691 -28.28 -27.59 9.63
N ASP A 692 -28.52 -28.88 9.42
CA ASP A 692 -29.86 -29.48 9.46
C ASP A 692 -30.47 -29.51 10.86
N ASN A 693 -29.63 -29.49 11.89
CA ASN A 693 -30.01 -29.73 13.28
C ASN A 693 -30.07 -28.45 14.15
N PHE A 694 -29.95 -27.26 13.56
CA PHE A 694 -30.13 -26.00 14.26
C PHE A 694 -30.80 -24.91 13.40
N TYR A 695 -31.23 -23.84 14.06
CA TYR A 695 -31.88 -22.66 13.53
C TYR A 695 -31.16 -21.39 14.00
N GLN A 696 -31.48 -20.23 13.41
CA GLN A 696 -30.83 -18.96 13.75
C GLN A 696 -31.03 -18.57 15.23
N GLU A 697 -32.13 -19.01 15.86
CA GLU A 697 -32.37 -18.82 17.29
C GLU A 697 -31.29 -19.50 18.15
N ASP A 698 -30.67 -20.60 17.69
CA ASP A 698 -29.64 -21.29 18.45
C ASP A 698 -28.37 -20.44 18.62
N TYR A 699 -27.99 -19.62 17.64
CA TYR A 699 -26.89 -18.64 17.81
C TYR A 699 -27.21 -17.61 18.91
N LEU A 700 -28.48 -17.19 19.00
CA LEU A 700 -28.95 -16.27 20.06
C LEU A 700 -29.02 -16.95 21.43
N ASP A 701 -29.22 -18.26 21.47
CA ASP A 701 -29.18 -19.05 22.71
C ASP A 701 -27.74 -19.24 23.20
N VAL A 702 -26.78 -19.44 22.30
CA VAL A 702 -25.34 -19.42 22.63
C VAL A 702 -24.95 -18.07 23.22
N LEU A 703 -25.35 -16.97 22.59
CA LEU A 703 -25.14 -15.62 23.11
C LEU A 703 -25.75 -15.43 24.51
N GLY A 704 -26.98 -15.91 24.72
CA GLY A 704 -27.63 -15.85 26.04
C GLY A 704 -26.84 -16.60 27.11
N ARG A 705 -26.28 -17.77 26.77
CA ARG A 705 -25.42 -18.55 27.69
C ARG A 705 -24.08 -17.88 27.95
N LEU A 706 -23.49 -17.24 26.94
CA LEU A 706 -22.28 -16.43 27.10
C LEU A 706 -22.52 -15.28 28.10
N VAL A 707 -23.57 -14.50 27.91
CA VAL A 707 -23.91 -13.39 28.84
C VAL A 707 -24.20 -13.92 30.24
N ASN A 708 -24.92 -15.05 30.36
CA ASN A 708 -25.16 -15.69 31.66
C ASN A 708 -23.87 -16.21 32.31
N TYR A 709 -22.92 -16.69 31.52
CA TYR A 709 -21.61 -17.11 32.02
C TYR A 709 -20.85 -15.91 32.59
N LEU A 710 -20.79 -14.79 31.86
CA LEU A 710 -20.15 -13.55 32.35
C LEU A 710 -20.81 -13.04 33.64
N ALA A 711 -22.14 -13.09 33.71
CA ALA A 711 -22.92 -12.73 34.89
C ALA A 711 -22.59 -13.61 36.11
N ARG A 712 -22.51 -14.94 35.92
CA ARG A 712 -22.22 -15.90 36.99
C ARG A 712 -20.80 -15.79 37.55
N ASN A 713 -19.87 -15.29 36.74
CA ASN A 713 -18.48 -15.09 37.13
C ASN A 713 -18.18 -13.64 37.58
N ASP A 714 -19.23 -12.83 37.84
CA ASP A 714 -19.13 -11.43 38.28
C ASP A 714 -18.16 -10.58 37.43
N VAL A 715 -18.18 -10.79 36.12
CA VAL A 715 -17.35 -10.04 35.18
C VAL A 715 -17.94 -8.64 35.00
N ALA A 716 -17.12 -7.61 35.20
CA ALA A 716 -17.47 -6.25 34.79
C ALA A 716 -17.34 -6.11 33.27
N VAL A 717 -18.42 -5.69 32.61
CA VAL A 717 -18.47 -5.56 31.15
C VAL A 717 -18.87 -4.15 30.74
N SER A 718 -18.48 -3.72 29.54
CA SER A 718 -18.90 -2.42 29.00
C SER A 718 -20.44 -2.35 28.89
N HIS A 719 -21.05 -1.41 29.62
CA HIS A 719 -22.50 -1.26 29.67
C HIS A 719 -23.10 -0.93 28.28
N PRO A 720 -22.57 0.05 27.53
CA PRO A 720 -23.14 0.40 26.22
C PRO A 720 -23.09 -0.75 25.22
N TRP A 721 -22.00 -1.51 25.19
CA TRP A 721 -21.88 -2.68 24.30
C TRP A 721 -22.82 -3.80 24.70
N LEU A 722 -22.90 -4.14 25.99
CA LEU A 722 -23.83 -5.15 26.47
C LEU A 722 -25.28 -4.77 26.11
N GLN A 723 -25.66 -3.51 26.34
CA GLN A 723 -27.00 -3.01 26.02
C GLN A 723 -27.31 -3.16 24.53
N GLN A 724 -26.42 -2.72 23.63
CA GLN A 724 -26.65 -2.81 22.18
C GLN A 724 -26.69 -4.26 21.67
N ILE A 725 -25.82 -5.13 22.20
CA ILE A 725 -25.83 -6.56 21.90
C ILE A 725 -27.18 -7.18 22.30
N MET A 726 -27.66 -6.90 23.51
CA MET A 726 -28.91 -7.46 24.02
C MET A 726 -30.15 -6.92 23.29
N ASN A 727 -30.16 -5.62 22.95
CA ASN A 727 -31.22 -5.02 22.14
C ASN A 727 -31.30 -5.68 20.76
N THR A 728 -30.16 -5.85 20.09
CA THR A 728 -30.07 -6.49 18.77
C THR A 728 -30.47 -7.96 18.85
N ALA A 729 -30.04 -8.69 19.87
CA ALA A 729 -30.43 -10.08 20.09
C ALA A 729 -31.96 -10.23 20.26
N HIS A 730 -32.58 -9.33 21.03
CA HIS A 730 -34.02 -9.33 21.24
C HIS A 730 -34.78 -9.03 19.94
N ASP A 731 -34.32 -8.04 19.17
CA ASP A 731 -34.91 -7.69 17.88
C ASP A 731 -34.81 -8.84 16.88
N LEU A 732 -33.63 -9.44 16.72
CA LEU A 732 -33.43 -10.61 15.86
C LEU A 732 -34.30 -11.79 16.30
N ARG A 733 -34.42 -12.07 17.60
CA ARG A 733 -35.27 -13.17 18.10
C ARG A 733 -36.74 -12.94 17.74
N ARG A 734 -37.24 -11.71 17.80
CA ARG A 734 -38.60 -11.35 17.35
C ARG A 734 -38.75 -11.60 15.84
N GLN A 735 -37.85 -11.04 15.03
CA GLN A 735 -37.89 -11.24 13.58
C GLN A 735 -37.84 -12.73 13.17
N ARG A 736 -37.04 -13.56 13.86
CA ARG A 736 -36.92 -15.00 13.55
C ARG A 736 -38.16 -15.81 13.92
N ARG A 737 -38.92 -15.39 14.94
CA ARG A 737 -40.20 -16.01 15.29
C ARG A 737 -41.29 -15.70 14.27
N ASP A 738 -41.27 -14.49 13.71
CA ASP A 738 -42.28 -14.03 12.75
C ASP A 738 -42.18 -14.75 11.39
N VAL A 739 -41.00 -15.26 11.00
CA VAL A 739 -40.75 -15.86 9.67
C VAL A 739 -40.85 -17.40 9.67
N SER A 740 -41.67 -17.98 10.55
CA SER A 740 -41.98 -19.44 10.58
C SER A 740 -40.75 -20.36 10.47
N ARG A 741 -39.66 -20.06 11.19
CA ARG A 741 -38.39 -20.82 11.20
C ARG A 741 -37.77 -21.11 9.82
N SER A 742 -37.95 -20.23 8.85
CA SER A 742 -37.24 -20.36 7.57
C SER A 742 -35.72 -20.19 7.77
N LYS A 743 -34.96 -21.25 7.46
CA LYS A 743 -33.48 -21.23 7.48
C LYS A 743 -32.89 -20.35 6.37
N LEU A 744 -33.67 -20.00 5.35
CA LEU A 744 -33.21 -19.31 4.15
C LEU A 744 -33.43 -17.79 4.18
N SER A 745 -34.16 -17.27 5.17
CA SER A 745 -34.48 -15.85 5.23
C SER A 745 -33.34 -15.03 5.84
N TRP A 746 -33.16 -13.83 5.33
CA TRP A 746 -32.35 -12.81 5.98
C TRP A 746 -33.19 -12.04 6.98
N ALA A 747 -32.59 -11.69 8.12
CA ALA A 747 -33.18 -10.69 9.02
C ALA A 747 -33.00 -9.28 8.45
N GLU A 748 -33.56 -8.28 9.13
CA GLU A 748 -33.10 -6.91 9.09
C GLU A 748 -31.95 -6.72 10.08
N TRP A 749 -30.89 -6.05 9.63
CA TRP A 749 -29.74 -5.72 10.46
C TRP A 749 -29.87 -4.30 11.02
N ARG A 750 -30.01 -4.19 12.34
CA ARG A 750 -30.24 -2.91 13.05
C ARG A 750 -29.26 -2.75 14.22
N PHE A 751 -27.97 -2.97 13.96
CA PHE A 751 -26.92 -2.75 14.95
C PHE A 751 -26.18 -1.44 14.67
N THR A 752 -25.97 -0.64 15.72
CA THR A 752 -25.07 0.52 15.70
C THR A 752 -24.00 0.35 16.77
N ILE A 753 -22.77 0.74 16.45
CA ILE A 753 -21.68 0.74 17.43
C ILE A 753 -22.01 1.81 18.48
N PRO A 754 -22.05 1.49 19.79
CA PRO A 754 -22.36 2.47 20.81
C PRO A 754 -21.31 3.58 20.87
N THR A 755 -21.72 4.79 21.23
CA THR A 755 -20.81 5.90 21.55
C THR A 755 -19.86 5.51 22.68
N TYR A 756 -18.59 5.95 22.59
CA TYR A 756 -17.60 5.68 23.63
C TYR A 756 -18.05 6.20 25.00
N ASP A 757 -18.13 5.27 25.94
CA ASP A 757 -18.45 5.50 27.34
C ASP A 757 -17.77 4.38 28.17
N THR A 758 -17.10 4.80 29.24
CA THR A 758 -16.34 3.93 30.14
C THR A 758 -17.21 3.24 31.19
N SER A 759 -18.52 3.49 31.20
CA SER A 759 -19.46 2.88 32.13
C SER A 759 -19.43 1.34 32.03
N LEU A 760 -19.27 0.71 33.20
CA LEU A 760 -19.25 -0.74 33.34
C LEU A 760 -20.56 -1.24 33.96
N SER A 761 -20.96 -2.45 33.63
CA SER A 761 -22.07 -3.17 34.26
C SER A 761 -21.57 -4.42 34.96
N ARG A 762 -22.16 -4.72 36.11
CA ARG A 762 -22.05 -6.02 36.79
C ARG A 762 -23.42 -6.62 36.99
N PHE A 763 -23.47 -7.95 37.12
CA PHE A 763 -24.74 -8.64 37.34
C PHE A 763 -25.05 -8.71 38.85
N GLN A 764 -26.04 -7.94 39.29
CA GLN A 764 -26.45 -7.85 40.68
C GLN A 764 -27.97 -7.98 40.80
N TYR A 765 -28.43 -8.73 41.80
CA TYR A 765 -29.86 -8.91 42.09
C TYR A 765 -30.68 -9.39 40.88
N GLY A 766 -30.09 -10.28 40.07
CA GLY A 766 -30.76 -10.87 38.90
C GLY A 766 -30.82 -9.97 37.67
N ARG A 767 -30.11 -8.83 37.65
CA ARG A 767 -30.04 -7.93 36.49
C ARG A 767 -28.65 -7.30 36.34
N TRP A 768 -28.33 -6.85 35.14
CA TRP A 768 -27.14 -6.02 34.91
C TRP A 768 -27.40 -4.60 35.43
N THR A 769 -26.49 -4.10 36.26
CA THR A 769 -26.56 -2.76 36.87
C THR A 769 -25.30 -1.99 36.53
N VAL A 770 -25.45 -0.74 36.08
CA VAL A 770 -24.34 0.19 35.83
C VAL A 770 -23.63 0.46 37.16
N GLN A 771 -22.31 0.31 37.16
CA GLN A 771 -21.48 0.69 38.30
C GLN A 771 -21.35 2.22 38.31
N ALA A 772 -21.63 2.83 39.46
CA ALA A 772 -21.52 4.26 39.68
C ALA A 772 -20.05 4.73 39.73
#